data_AF-A0A2T1A9J4-F1
#
_entry.id   AF-A0A2T1A9J4-F1
#
_cell.length_a   1.000
_cell.length_b   1.000
_cell.length_c   1.000
_cell.angle_alpha   90.00
_cell.angle_beta   90.00
_cell.angle_gamma   90.00
#
_symmetry.space_group_name_H-M   'P 1'
#
loop_
_entity.id
_entity.type
_entity.pdbx_description
1 polymer ?
#
loop_
_entity_poly.entity_id
_entity_poly.type
_entity_poly.pdbx_seq_one_letter_code
_entity_poly.pdbx_strand_id
1 'polypeptide(L)'
;MQATDFIKKWEASELKERSASQSHFNDLCALLGIEDPISADPKGDWFTFERGASKTSGGEGWADVWRKGCFAWEYKGKKKALDKAYDQLLQYSIALENPPLLIVSDMTRIRIHTNWTNTVQQVHEITTPDLLDASKRDFLRACFTDPESLRPSKTRQALTEEAAQKFASLAQRLRSRKHDPETVAHFVNRLVFCMFAEDVELLPNKMFQKMLELSQKDPSEFQPFAKDLFAAMHAGGRVGFEKVEWFNGGLFDDDTALPLEREDLQELLAAAKLDWSEIDPSILGTLFERGLDPDKRSQLGAHYTDRDKIMQIVGPVVVEPLLAEWAEVKTQIEAAMSKAGSAKSRSARTKAENEAERLHAAFLERLRGFRVLDPACGSGNFLYLSLLALKDIEHRTNLEAEALGLPRGFPTIGPECVKGIELNPYAAELARVSVWVGEIQWMRRNGFDAARNPILRPLGTIENRDAALGSGGAKADWPDADVVVGNPPFLGNKRMISALGETYVNDLRKAWKGVPGGVDLVAYWFAKAWEMLQEGRLKRAGLVTTNSIRSGFNREVLKSIVSEGRIFNAWSDEPWTVDGAAVRVSMVCFDAHVGGGIVDGRNVERISSNLAGSVTDLTAASRLLENVEVAFQGIIPIGPFIVSGDTAREWVSSPINPNGHGNSRVVRPFINGRDVARRLEDR
;
A
#
# COMPACT_ATOMS: atom_id res chain seq x y z
N MET A 1 -44.48 11.81 -5.52
CA MET A 1 -45.09 10.97 -6.57
C MET A 1 -45.36 9.58 -5.99
N GLN A 2 -46.45 8.89 -6.33
CA GLN A 2 -46.68 7.49 -5.89
C GLN A 2 -45.88 6.51 -6.77
N ALA A 3 -45.41 5.39 -6.20
CA ALA A 3 -44.61 4.39 -6.92
C ALA A 3 -45.34 3.81 -8.14
N THR A 4 -46.64 3.55 -8.03
CA THR A 4 -47.47 3.05 -9.13
C THR A 4 -47.54 4.02 -10.30
N ASP A 5 -47.51 5.33 -10.04
CA ASP A 5 -47.59 6.35 -11.08
C ASP A 5 -46.24 6.51 -11.79
N PHE A 6 -45.14 6.41 -11.03
CA PHE A 6 -43.78 6.38 -11.58
C PHE A 6 -43.61 5.19 -12.55
N ILE A 7 -43.99 3.99 -12.11
CA ILE A 7 -43.87 2.77 -12.90
C ILE A 7 -44.68 2.87 -14.20
N LYS A 8 -45.96 3.25 -14.11
CA LYS A 8 -46.82 3.41 -15.29
C LYS A 8 -46.24 4.41 -16.30
N LYS A 9 -45.72 5.55 -15.83
CA LYS A 9 -45.13 6.59 -16.68
C LYS A 9 -43.89 6.06 -17.41
N TRP A 10 -42.97 5.43 -16.67
CA TRP A 10 -41.68 5.03 -17.22
C TRP A 10 -41.70 3.69 -17.95
N GLU A 11 -42.67 2.82 -17.71
CA GLU A 11 -42.92 1.65 -18.57
C GLU A 11 -43.44 2.08 -19.95
N ALA A 12 -44.40 3.01 -20.00
CA ALA A 12 -45.03 3.48 -21.24
C ALA A 12 -44.16 4.41 -22.09
N SER A 13 -43.11 5.00 -21.53
CA SER A 13 -42.25 5.96 -22.24
C SER A 13 -41.44 5.31 -23.37
N GLU A 14 -41.58 5.79 -24.61
CA GLU A 14 -40.76 5.38 -25.76
C GLU A 14 -39.65 6.40 -26.09
N LEU A 15 -39.44 7.39 -25.21
CA LEU A 15 -38.51 8.48 -25.43
C LEU A 15 -37.05 7.99 -25.46
N LYS A 16 -36.23 8.69 -26.26
CA LYS A 16 -34.78 8.45 -26.31
C LYS A 16 -34.11 8.99 -25.05
N GLU A 17 -33.00 8.35 -24.67
CA GLU A 17 -32.12 8.69 -23.53
C GLU A 17 -31.98 10.20 -23.29
N ARG A 18 -31.47 10.94 -24.27
CA ARG A 18 -31.20 12.38 -24.21
C ARG A 18 -32.44 13.25 -23.91
N SER A 19 -33.64 12.75 -24.21
CA SER A 19 -34.89 13.49 -23.99
C SER A 19 -35.60 13.10 -22.70
N ALA A 20 -35.11 12.07 -22.00
CA ALA A 20 -35.83 11.41 -20.92
C ALA A 20 -35.05 11.32 -19.59
N SER A 21 -33.72 11.29 -19.61
CA SER A 21 -32.88 11.05 -18.42
C SER A 21 -33.12 12.05 -17.27
N GLN A 22 -33.09 13.35 -17.56
CA GLN A 22 -33.33 14.39 -16.55
C GLN A 22 -34.75 14.32 -15.98
N SER A 23 -35.75 14.11 -16.83
CA SER A 23 -37.16 13.96 -16.40
C SER A 23 -37.37 12.71 -15.55
N HIS A 24 -36.75 11.59 -15.93
CA HIS A 24 -36.75 10.35 -15.14
C HIS A 24 -36.12 10.55 -13.78
N PHE A 25 -34.97 11.23 -13.74
CA PHE A 25 -34.27 11.48 -12.48
C PHE A 25 -35.06 12.42 -11.56
N ASN A 26 -35.70 13.46 -12.10
CA ASN A 26 -36.57 14.35 -11.33
C ASN A 26 -37.78 13.62 -10.75
N ASP A 27 -38.43 12.76 -11.54
CA ASP A 27 -39.51 11.91 -11.05
C ASP A 27 -39.03 10.93 -9.97
N LEU A 28 -37.81 10.41 -10.11
CA LEU A 28 -37.19 9.53 -9.12
C LEU A 28 -36.94 10.28 -7.81
N CYS A 29 -36.43 11.52 -7.86
CA CYS A 29 -36.30 12.40 -6.70
C CYS A 29 -37.67 12.61 -6.02
N ALA A 30 -38.71 12.92 -6.82
CA ALA A 30 -40.08 13.10 -6.32
C ALA A 30 -40.72 11.82 -5.77
N LEU A 31 -40.31 10.63 -6.23
CA LEU A 31 -40.71 9.33 -5.68
C LEU A 31 -40.03 9.07 -4.34
N LEU A 32 -38.75 9.42 -4.22
CA LEU A 32 -37.94 9.17 -3.03
C LEU A 32 -38.15 10.24 -1.93
N GLY A 33 -38.77 11.37 -2.28
CA GLY A 33 -38.97 12.51 -1.38
C GLY A 33 -37.70 13.36 -1.20
N ILE A 34 -36.88 13.42 -2.24
CA ILE A 34 -35.61 14.17 -2.28
C ILE A 34 -35.80 15.37 -3.22
N GLU A 35 -35.20 16.51 -2.89
CA GLU A 35 -35.15 17.66 -3.79
C GLU A 35 -34.32 17.34 -5.05
N ASP A 36 -34.79 17.78 -6.22
CA ASP A 36 -34.06 17.60 -7.47
C ASP A 36 -32.77 18.46 -7.51
N PRO A 37 -31.82 18.18 -8.41
CA PRO A 37 -30.54 18.91 -8.45
C PRO A 37 -30.69 20.42 -8.57
N ILE A 38 -31.69 20.91 -9.32
CA ILE A 38 -31.86 22.35 -9.57
C ILE A 38 -32.42 23.03 -8.33
N SER A 39 -33.40 22.40 -7.66
CA SER A 39 -34.00 22.94 -6.43
C SER A 39 -33.03 22.90 -5.25
N ALA A 40 -32.28 21.80 -5.10
CA ALA A 40 -31.38 21.57 -3.98
C ALA A 40 -30.09 22.40 -4.08
N ASP A 41 -29.52 22.54 -5.28
CA ASP A 41 -28.27 23.24 -5.51
C ASP A 41 -28.29 24.03 -6.84
N PRO A 42 -28.89 25.23 -6.82
CA PRO A 42 -29.03 26.05 -8.03
C PRO A 42 -27.69 26.45 -8.68
N LYS A 43 -26.57 26.34 -7.96
CA LYS A 43 -25.23 26.67 -8.47
C LYS A 43 -24.49 25.44 -9.00
N GLY A 44 -24.91 24.23 -8.63
CA GLY A 44 -24.25 22.99 -9.00
C GLY A 44 -22.88 22.78 -8.35
N ASP A 45 -22.67 23.34 -7.16
CA ASP A 45 -21.44 23.23 -6.38
C ASP A 45 -21.25 21.79 -5.82
N TRP A 46 -22.34 21.09 -5.50
CA TRP A 46 -22.35 19.78 -4.85
C TRP A 46 -23.46 18.83 -5.35
N PHE A 47 -24.46 19.29 -6.11
CA PHE A 47 -25.46 18.41 -6.74
C PHE A 47 -25.95 19.00 -8.07
N THR A 48 -25.65 18.36 -9.20
CA THR A 48 -25.98 18.94 -10.52
C THR A 48 -26.20 17.89 -11.62
N PHE A 49 -26.88 18.33 -12.67
CA PHE A 49 -26.95 17.61 -13.94
C PHE A 49 -25.74 17.96 -14.81
N GLU A 50 -25.31 17.01 -15.64
CA GLU A 50 -24.21 17.21 -16.59
C GLU A 50 -22.99 17.81 -15.87
N ARG A 51 -22.48 17.09 -14.86
CA ARG A 51 -21.21 17.48 -14.22
C ARG A 51 -20.08 17.10 -15.16
N GLY A 52 -19.39 18.10 -15.67
CA GLY A 52 -18.23 17.91 -16.53
C GLY A 52 -17.14 17.10 -15.84
N ALA A 53 -16.69 16.05 -16.50
CA ALA A 53 -15.55 15.23 -16.12
C ALA A 53 -14.80 14.79 -17.39
N SER A 54 -13.51 15.08 -17.48
CA SER A 54 -12.67 14.67 -18.60
C SER A 54 -12.58 13.13 -18.66
N LYS A 55 -12.69 12.49 -19.84
CA LYS A 55 -12.64 11.01 -19.96
C LYS A 55 -11.22 10.52 -19.75
N THR A 56 -11.01 9.46 -18.96
CA THR A 56 -9.74 8.71 -19.13
C THR A 56 -9.52 8.30 -20.57
N SER A 57 -10.61 8.06 -21.37
CA SER A 57 -10.74 7.69 -22.81
C SER A 57 -10.73 8.84 -23.86
N GLY A 58 -10.59 10.11 -23.46
CA GLY A 58 -10.58 11.25 -24.39
C GLY A 58 -11.95 11.66 -24.88
N GLY A 59 -12.19 12.97 -24.79
CA GLY A 59 -13.42 13.65 -25.14
C GLY A 59 -14.09 14.23 -23.89
N GLU A 60 -14.80 15.34 -24.07
CA GLU A 60 -15.66 15.88 -23.03
C GLU A 60 -16.64 14.80 -22.57
N GLY A 61 -16.55 14.53 -21.27
CA GLY A 61 -17.37 13.58 -20.56
C GLY A 61 -18.24 14.30 -19.55
N TRP A 62 -19.41 13.75 -19.32
CA TRP A 62 -20.36 14.33 -18.40
C TRP A 62 -20.95 13.14 -17.65
N ALA A 63 -20.89 13.16 -16.32
CA ALA A 63 -21.81 12.33 -15.57
C ALA A 63 -23.19 12.99 -15.71
N ASP A 64 -24.19 12.23 -16.14
CA ASP A 64 -25.56 12.74 -16.30
C ASP A 64 -26.06 13.40 -15.02
N VAL A 65 -25.74 12.81 -13.86
CA VAL A 65 -25.99 13.42 -12.55
C VAL A 65 -24.80 13.16 -11.62
N TRP A 66 -24.40 14.17 -10.85
CA TRP A 66 -23.37 14.02 -9.82
C TRP A 66 -23.82 14.68 -8.53
N ARG A 67 -23.57 14.00 -7.41
CA ARG A 67 -23.76 14.52 -6.06
C ARG A 67 -22.50 14.26 -5.24
N LYS A 68 -21.85 15.34 -4.80
CA LYS A 68 -20.60 15.32 -4.03
C LYS A 68 -20.73 14.41 -2.81
N GLY A 69 -19.75 13.53 -2.64
CA GLY A 69 -19.69 12.57 -1.53
C GLY A 69 -20.77 11.47 -1.56
N CYS A 70 -21.61 11.40 -2.60
CA CYS A 70 -22.69 10.42 -2.71
C CYS A 70 -22.55 9.52 -3.93
N PHE A 71 -22.69 10.08 -5.14
CA PHE A 71 -22.67 9.28 -6.36
C PHE A 71 -22.26 10.08 -7.60
N ALA A 72 -21.79 9.35 -8.60
CA ALA A 72 -21.92 9.74 -10.00
C ALA A 72 -22.93 8.80 -10.68
N TRP A 73 -23.76 9.35 -11.57
CA TRP A 73 -24.84 8.64 -12.22
C TRP A 73 -24.76 8.81 -13.74
N GLU A 74 -24.86 7.70 -14.48
CA GLU A 74 -24.84 7.67 -15.94
C GLU A 74 -26.06 6.91 -16.49
N TYR A 75 -26.73 7.48 -17.49
CA TYR A 75 -27.84 6.86 -18.19
C TYR A 75 -27.40 6.19 -19.50
N LYS A 76 -28.21 5.21 -19.90
CA LYS A 76 -28.27 4.70 -21.27
C LYS A 76 -29.72 4.57 -21.71
N GLY A 77 -29.95 4.49 -23.02
CA GLY A 77 -31.28 4.18 -23.55
C GLY A 77 -31.81 2.84 -23.04
N LYS A 78 -33.14 2.72 -22.96
CA LYS A 78 -33.83 1.51 -22.48
C LYS A 78 -33.26 0.22 -23.06
N LYS A 79 -33.02 -0.77 -22.18
CA LYS A 79 -32.51 -2.11 -22.51
C LYS A 79 -31.11 -2.15 -23.15
N LYS A 80 -30.35 -1.05 -23.12
CA LYS A 80 -28.93 -1.07 -23.54
C LYS A 80 -28.05 -1.72 -22.46
N ALA A 81 -26.83 -2.08 -22.86
CA ALA A 81 -25.81 -2.61 -21.97
C ALA A 81 -25.32 -1.51 -21.01
N LEU A 82 -25.47 -1.76 -19.71
CA LEU A 82 -25.07 -0.83 -18.65
C LEU A 82 -23.56 -0.87 -18.37
N ASP A 83 -22.86 -1.93 -18.77
CA ASP A 83 -21.43 -2.09 -18.51
C ASP A 83 -20.62 -0.96 -19.15
N LYS A 84 -20.99 -0.53 -20.37
CA LYS A 84 -20.35 0.64 -21.02
C LYS A 84 -20.58 1.96 -20.29
N ALA A 85 -21.71 2.10 -19.61
CA ALA A 85 -22.00 3.28 -18.79
C ALA A 85 -21.16 3.26 -17.50
N TYR A 86 -20.96 2.06 -16.95
CA TYR A 86 -20.15 1.85 -15.76
C TYR A 86 -18.67 2.11 -16.07
N ASP A 87 -18.18 1.56 -17.19
CA ASP A 87 -16.84 1.87 -17.68
C ASP A 87 -16.66 3.38 -17.79
N GLN A 88 -17.61 4.11 -18.38
CA GLN A 88 -17.54 5.58 -18.46
C GLN A 88 -17.43 6.25 -17.08
N LEU A 89 -18.26 5.86 -16.11
CA LEU A 89 -18.19 6.42 -14.75
C LEU A 89 -16.86 6.12 -14.05
N LEU A 90 -16.29 4.92 -14.23
CA LEU A 90 -14.98 4.57 -13.66
C LEU A 90 -13.89 5.53 -14.14
N GLN A 91 -13.91 5.84 -15.44
CA GLN A 91 -12.97 6.77 -16.07
C GLN A 91 -13.07 8.22 -15.55
N TYR A 92 -14.22 8.61 -14.99
CA TYR A 92 -14.43 9.93 -14.42
C TYR A 92 -14.26 10.00 -12.91
N SER A 93 -14.21 8.85 -12.24
CA SER A 93 -14.34 8.76 -10.78
C SER A 93 -13.39 9.71 -10.05
N ILE A 94 -12.11 9.76 -10.45
CA ILE A 94 -11.11 10.66 -9.86
C ILE A 94 -11.47 12.14 -10.08
N ALA A 95 -11.87 12.54 -11.29
CA ALA A 95 -12.31 13.91 -11.57
C ALA A 95 -13.58 14.29 -10.80
N LEU A 96 -14.41 13.31 -10.47
CA LEU A 96 -15.66 13.47 -9.71
C LEU A 96 -15.47 13.36 -8.20
N GLU A 97 -14.22 13.48 -7.71
CA GLU A 97 -13.83 13.37 -6.29
C GLU A 97 -14.04 11.96 -5.69
N ASN A 98 -13.89 10.91 -6.50
CA ASN A 98 -14.05 9.50 -6.13
C ASN A 98 -15.35 9.23 -5.33
N PRO A 99 -16.53 9.44 -5.95
CA PRO A 99 -17.79 9.24 -5.26
C PRO A 99 -17.92 7.78 -4.78
N PRO A 100 -18.52 7.56 -3.60
CA PRO A 100 -18.62 6.22 -3.01
C PRO A 100 -19.54 5.28 -3.79
N LEU A 101 -20.40 5.81 -4.67
CA LEU A 101 -21.30 5.02 -5.51
C LEU A 101 -21.18 5.44 -6.98
N LEU A 102 -21.09 4.46 -7.88
CA LEU A 102 -21.20 4.67 -9.33
C LEU A 102 -22.50 4.00 -9.79
N ILE A 103 -23.46 4.80 -10.23
CA ILE A 103 -24.82 4.34 -10.52
C ILE A 103 -25.09 4.41 -12.02
N VAL A 104 -25.53 3.32 -12.61
CA VAL A 104 -25.88 3.29 -14.03
C VAL A 104 -27.33 2.90 -14.21
N SER A 105 -28.03 3.55 -15.14
CA SER A 105 -29.45 3.27 -15.35
C SER A 105 -29.86 3.30 -16.81
N ASP A 106 -30.80 2.42 -17.18
CA ASP A 106 -31.48 2.48 -18.48
C ASP A 106 -32.95 2.93 -18.35
N MET A 107 -33.31 3.59 -17.24
CA MET A 107 -34.67 3.98 -16.85
C MET A 107 -35.61 2.81 -16.50
N THR A 108 -35.16 1.57 -16.70
CA THR A 108 -35.88 0.35 -16.30
C THR A 108 -35.15 -0.47 -15.25
N ARG A 109 -33.83 -0.34 -15.24
CA ARG A 109 -32.88 -0.95 -14.31
C ARG A 109 -31.99 0.15 -13.78
N ILE A 110 -31.70 0.10 -12.49
CA ILE A 110 -30.74 0.93 -11.78
C ILE A 110 -29.74 -0.03 -11.16
N ARG A 111 -28.48 0.08 -11.57
CA ARG A 111 -27.39 -0.72 -11.01
C ARG A 111 -26.48 0.18 -10.22
N ILE A 112 -26.37 -0.11 -8.92
CA ILE A 112 -25.57 0.64 -7.95
C ILE A 112 -24.29 -0.15 -7.70
N HIS A 113 -23.15 0.42 -8.09
CA HIS A 113 -21.83 -0.12 -7.80
C HIS A 113 -21.22 0.62 -6.61
N THR A 114 -20.82 -0.11 -5.57
CA THR A 114 -20.08 0.46 -4.45
C THR A 114 -18.62 0.71 -4.85
N ASN A 115 -18.06 1.88 -4.54
CA ASN A 115 -16.76 2.34 -5.03
C ASN A 115 -15.79 2.78 -3.92
N TRP A 116 -15.86 2.15 -2.75
CA TRP A 116 -14.83 2.33 -1.71
C TRP A 116 -13.59 1.52 -2.05
N THR A 117 -12.41 2.13 -1.90
CA THR A 117 -11.12 1.52 -2.29
C THR A 117 -10.64 0.41 -1.37
N ASN A 118 -11.20 0.30 -0.16
CA ASN A 118 -10.78 -0.64 0.88
C ASN A 118 -11.80 -1.78 1.15
N THR A 119 -12.93 -1.81 0.44
CA THR A 119 -13.95 -2.84 0.58
C THR A 119 -14.13 -3.64 -0.70
N VAL A 120 -14.65 -4.86 -0.59
CA VAL A 120 -15.03 -5.66 -1.76
C VAL A 120 -16.22 -4.99 -2.45
N GLN A 121 -16.08 -4.66 -3.73
CA GLN A 121 -17.17 -4.04 -4.48
C GLN A 121 -18.41 -4.95 -4.51
N GLN A 122 -19.58 -4.34 -4.31
CA GLN A 122 -20.88 -4.96 -4.44
C GLN A 122 -21.67 -4.25 -5.54
N VAL A 123 -22.44 -5.05 -6.28
CA VAL A 123 -23.33 -4.56 -7.33
C VAL A 123 -24.76 -4.89 -6.92
N HIS A 124 -25.58 -3.86 -6.78
CA HIS A 124 -27.00 -3.99 -6.45
C HIS A 124 -27.82 -3.58 -7.67
N GLU A 125 -28.73 -4.43 -8.12
CA GLU A 125 -29.66 -4.11 -9.21
C GLU A 125 -31.08 -3.91 -8.67
N ILE A 126 -31.72 -2.81 -9.08
CA ILE A 126 -33.09 -2.44 -8.75
C ILE A 126 -33.81 -2.17 -10.06
N THR A 127 -34.88 -2.93 -10.32
CA THR A 127 -35.73 -2.73 -11.49
C THR A 127 -36.89 -1.80 -11.17
N THR A 128 -37.51 -1.21 -12.19
CA THR A 128 -38.69 -0.34 -12.00
C THR A 128 -39.82 -1.03 -11.21
N PRO A 129 -40.15 -2.32 -11.45
CA PRO A 129 -41.10 -3.05 -10.59
C PRO A 129 -40.69 -3.17 -9.13
N ASP A 130 -39.39 -3.30 -8.83
CA ASP A 130 -38.87 -3.38 -7.46
C ASP A 130 -39.15 -2.11 -6.65
N LEU A 131 -39.38 -0.97 -7.33
CA LEU A 131 -39.74 0.29 -6.69
C LEU A 131 -41.12 0.27 -6.03
N LEU A 132 -41.91 -0.80 -6.13
CA LEU A 132 -43.09 -1.02 -5.30
C LEU A 132 -42.73 -1.38 -3.85
N ASP A 133 -41.57 -1.99 -3.63
CA ASP A 133 -41.04 -2.33 -2.31
C ASP A 133 -40.49 -1.06 -1.63
N ALA A 134 -40.95 -0.81 -0.40
CA ALA A 134 -40.45 0.30 0.41
C ALA A 134 -38.96 0.17 0.72
N SER A 135 -38.47 -1.05 0.96
CA SER A 135 -37.06 -1.29 1.29
C SER A 135 -36.12 -0.92 0.13
N LYS A 136 -36.55 -1.15 -1.11
CA LYS A 136 -35.79 -0.78 -2.32
C LYS A 136 -35.77 0.72 -2.54
N ARG A 137 -36.89 1.40 -2.25
CA ARG A 137 -36.93 2.87 -2.25
C ARG A 137 -36.07 3.45 -1.12
N ASP A 138 -36.08 2.85 0.06
CA ASP A 138 -35.26 3.30 1.18
C ASP A 138 -33.75 3.09 0.89
N PHE A 139 -33.38 1.97 0.25
CA PHE A 139 -32.02 1.75 -0.25
C PHE A 139 -31.60 2.81 -1.26
N LEU A 140 -32.44 3.11 -2.26
CA LEU A 140 -32.15 4.19 -3.21
C LEU A 140 -32.07 5.55 -2.52
N ARG A 141 -32.90 5.82 -1.51
CA ARG A 141 -32.83 7.06 -0.72
C ARG A 141 -31.50 7.15 0.04
N ALA A 142 -31.00 6.04 0.59
CA ALA A 142 -29.71 5.99 1.25
C ALA A 142 -28.56 6.38 0.30
N CYS A 143 -28.62 6.00 -0.98
CA CYS A 143 -27.62 6.45 -1.98
C CYS A 143 -27.46 7.98 -2.04
N PHE A 144 -28.52 8.75 -1.76
CA PHE A 144 -28.51 10.22 -1.79
C PHE A 144 -28.18 10.86 -0.44
N THR A 145 -28.50 10.18 0.67
CA THR A 145 -28.58 10.79 2.00
C THR A 145 -27.59 10.21 3.00
N ASP A 146 -27.28 8.92 2.87
CA ASP A 146 -26.37 8.19 3.74
C ASP A 146 -25.69 7.04 2.95
N PRO A 147 -24.83 7.38 1.97
CA PRO A 147 -24.11 6.38 1.17
C PRO A 147 -23.19 5.52 2.04
N GLU A 148 -22.70 6.04 3.17
CA GLU A 148 -21.83 5.30 4.08
C GLU A 148 -22.53 4.10 4.74
N SER A 149 -23.85 4.17 4.97
CA SER A 149 -24.63 3.00 5.40
C SER A 149 -24.62 1.84 4.41
N LEU A 150 -24.31 2.11 3.13
CA LEU A 150 -24.23 1.13 2.05
C LEU A 150 -22.81 0.58 1.86
N ARG A 151 -21.83 1.03 2.66
CA ARG A 151 -20.47 0.54 2.61
C ARG A 151 -20.43 -0.97 2.88
N PRO A 152 -19.85 -1.78 1.99
CA PRO A 152 -19.75 -3.23 2.21
C PRO A 152 -19.00 -3.56 3.52
N SER A 153 -19.49 -4.58 4.25
CA SER A 153 -18.88 -5.01 5.51
C SER A 153 -17.64 -5.89 5.31
N LYS A 154 -17.56 -6.64 4.19
CA LYS A 154 -16.39 -7.45 3.86
C LYS A 154 -15.30 -6.54 3.29
N THR A 155 -14.25 -6.34 4.07
CA THR A 155 -13.06 -5.61 3.63
C THR A 155 -12.24 -6.48 2.68
N ARG A 156 -11.46 -5.85 1.80
CA ARG A 156 -10.49 -6.57 0.95
C ARG A 156 -9.46 -7.31 1.79
N GLN A 157 -9.15 -6.77 2.96
CA GLN A 157 -8.32 -7.41 3.96
C GLN A 157 -8.91 -8.74 4.44
N ALA A 158 -10.16 -8.76 4.90
CA ALA A 158 -10.78 -10.00 5.38
C ALA A 158 -10.84 -11.07 4.28
N LEU A 159 -11.11 -10.67 3.03
CA LEU A 159 -11.06 -11.58 1.88
C LEU A 159 -9.65 -12.15 1.65
N THR A 160 -8.62 -11.30 1.74
CA THR A 160 -7.24 -11.71 1.49
C THR A 160 -6.68 -12.56 2.64
N GLU A 161 -7.08 -12.29 3.89
CA GLU A 161 -6.78 -13.13 5.05
C GLU A 161 -7.39 -14.54 4.92
N GLU A 162 -8.64 -14.62 4.49
CA GLU A 162 -9.32 -15.89 4.20
C GLU A 162 -8.56 -16.68 3.11
N ALA A 163 -8.13 -16.02 2.05
CA ALA A 163 -7.33 -16.64 1.00
C ALA A 163 -5.98 -17.11 1.54
N ALA A 164 -5.21 -16.24 2.20
CA ALA A 164 -3.87 -16.55 2.66
C ALA A 164 -3.82 -17.72 3.68
N GLN A 165 -4.81 -17.82 4.57
CA GLN A 165 -4.92 -18.93 5.51
C GLN A 165 -5.01 -20.28 4.77
N LYS A 166 -5.70 -20.32 3.62
CA LYS A 166 -5.82 -21.54 2.80
C LYS A 166 -4.47 -21.97 2.21
N PHE A 167 -3.66 -21.01 1.76
CA PHE A 167 -2.33 -21.32 1.21
C PHE A 167 -1.30 -21.66 2.28
N ALA A 168 -1.39 -21.06 3.46
CA ALA A 168 -0.55 -21.44 4.59
C ALA A 168 -0.76 -22.93 4.95
N SER A 169 -2.03 -23.37 5.00
CA SER A 169 -2.38 -24.79 5.19
C SER A 169 -1.84 -25.68 4.08
N LEU A 170 -2.02 -25.29 2.81
CA LEU A 170 -1.52 -26.03 1.65
C LEU A 170 0.01 -26.21 1.68
N ALA A 171 0.74 -25.13 1.92
CA ALA A 171 2.19 -25.15 1.97
C ALA A 171 2.72 -25.99 3.14
N GLN A 172 2.05 -25.93 4.29
CA GLN A 172 2.35 -26.80 5.41
C GLN A 172 2.22 -28.28 5.02
N ARG A 173 1.12 -28.66 4.35
CA ARG A 173 0.92 -30.05 3.90
C ARG A 173 1.97 -30.49 2.90
N LEU A 174 2.33 -29.64 1.94
CA LEU A 174 3.43 -29.90 0.99
C LEU A 174 4.77 -30.10 1.70
N ARG A 175 5.08 -29.29 2.72
CA ARG A 175 6.30 -29.45 3.53
C ARG A 175 6.31 -30.69 4.40
N SER A 176 5.17 -31.05 5.00
CA SER A 176 5.07 -32.32 5.74
C SER A 176 5.31 -33.54 4.85
N ARG A 177 5.05 -33.40 3.54
CA ARG A 177 5.38 -34.38 2.50
C ARG A 177 6.84 -34.29 2.02
N LYS A 178 7.69 -33.53 2.71
CA LYS A 178 9.13 -33.35 2.48
C LYS A 178 9.50 -32.67 1.17
N HIS A 179 8.60 -31.87 0.60
CA HIS A 179 8.97 -30.98 -0.50
C HIS A 179 9.88 -29.84 0.02
N ASP A 180 10.84 -29.45 -0.82
CA ASP A 180 11.77 -28.37 -0.54
C ASP A 180 11.02 -27.03 -0.31
N PRO A 181 11.34 -26.26 0.75
CA PRO A 181 10.61 -25.05 1.10
C PRO A 181 10.56 -23.99 0.00
N GLU A 182 11.65 -23.80 -0.76
CA GLU A 182 11.73 -22.83 -1.85
C GLU A 182 10.85 -23.27 -3.02
N THR A 183 10.92 -24.55 -3.37
CA THR A 183 10.07 -25.15 -4.41
C THR A 183 8.58 -25.04 -4.06
N VAL A 184 8.20 -25.32 -2.80
CA VAL A 184 6.80 -25.15 -2.34
C VAL A 184 6.36 -23.69 -2.49
N ALA A 185 7.19 -22.75 -2.07
CA ALA A 185 6.84 -21.34 -2.08
C ALA A 185 6.66 -20.80 -3.51
N HIS A 186 7.59 -21.14 -4.41
CA HIS A 186 7.50 -20.79 -5.83
C HIS A 186 6.24 -21.37 -6.49
N PHE A 187 5.96 -22.65 -6.20
CA PHE A 187 4.76 -23.31 -6.69
C PHE A 187 3.48 -22.64 -6.17
N VAL A 188 3.39 -22.29 -4.89
CA VAL A 188 2.24 -21.56 -4.33
C VAL A 188 2.06 -20.20 -4.99
N ASN A 189 3.15 -19.46 -5.23
CA ASN A 189 3.09 -18.17 -5.93
C ASN A 189 2.50 -18.30 -7.35
N ARG A 190 2.83 -19.38 -8.07
CA ARG A 190 2.22 -19.68 -9.38
C ARG A 190 0.71 -19.92 -9.26
N LEU A 191 0.26 -20.67 -8.26
CA LEU A 191 -1.17 -20.93 -8.05
C LEU A 191 -1.92 -19.62 -7.78
N VAL A 192 -1.41 -18.81 -6.85
CA VAL A 192 -1.96 -17.47 -6.52
C VAL A 192 -2.07 -16.62 -7.77
N PHE A 193 -1.01 -16.58 -8.57
CA PHE A 193 -1.00 -15.80 -9.78
C PHE A 193 -1.98 -16.33 -10.83
N CYS A 194 -2.15 -17.65 -10.98
CA CYS A 194 -3.16 -18.21 -11.89
C CYS A 194 -4.59 -17.81 -11.49
N MET A 195 -4.92 -17.84 -10.20
CA MET A 195 -6.23 -17.38 -9.71
C MET A 195 -6.44 -15.89 -9.96
N PHE A 196 -5.43 -15.06 -9.69
CA PHE A 196 -5.48 -13.65 -10.02
C PHE A 196 -5.67 -13.43 -11.53
N ALA A 197 -4.82 -14.02 -12.36
CA ALA A 197 -4.81 -13.85 -13.80
C ALA A 197 -6.15 -14.28 -14.43
N GLU A 198 -6.79 -15.30 -13.87
CA GLU A 198 -8.12 -15.73 -14.30
C GLU A 198 -9.22 -14.70 -13.98
N ASP A 199 -9.23 -14.13 -12.77
CA ASP A 199 -10.26 -13.18 -12.34
C ASP A 199 -10.09 -11.79 -12.95
N VAL A 200 -8.86 -11.43 -13.31
CA VAL A 200 -8.59 -10.28 -14.18
C VAL A 200 -8.53 -10.68 -15.66
N GLU A 201 -9.19 -11.75 -16.08
CA GLU A 201 -9.40 -12.20 -17.46
C GLU A 201 -8.15 -12.21 -18.36
N LEU A 202 -6.97 -12.40 -17.77
CA LEU A 202 -5.72 -12.66 -18.48
C LEU A 202 -5.63 -14.16 -18.83
N LEU A 203 -6.18 -15.02 -17.97
CA LEU A 203 -6.45 -16.43 -18.30
C LEU A 203 -7.92 -16.58 -18.72
N PRO A 204 -8.20 -17.20 -19.88
CA PRO A 204 -9.55 -17.27 -20.40
C PRO A 204 -10.42 -18.27 -19.63
N ASN A 205 -11.74 -18.04 -19.70
CA ASN A 205 -12.79 -19.05 -19.50
C ASN A 205 -12.73 -19.82 -18.18
N LYS A 206 -12.24 -19.21 -17.10
CA LYS A 206 -12.08 -19.86 -15.80
C LYS A 206 -11.29 -21.19 -15.88
N MET A 207 -10.27 -21.23 -16.74
CA MET A 207 -9.56 -22.46 -17.07
C MET A 207 -8.81 -23.09 -15.88
N PHE A 208 -8.26 -22.27 -14.97
CA PHE A 208 -7.59 -22.74 -13.77
C PHE A 208 -8.60 -23.32 -12.78
N GLN A 209 -9.73 -22.64 -12.52
CA GLN A 209 -10.81 -23.20 -11.71
C GLN A 209 -11.34 -24.52 -12.29
N LYS A 210 -11.57 -24.59 -13.60
CA LYS A 210 -12.01 -25.82 -14.29
C LYS A 210 -10.99 -26.95 -14.17
N MET A 211 -9.70 -26.64 -14.27
CA MET A 211 -8.63 -27.61 -14.05
C MET A 211 -8.72 -28.20 -12.62
N LEU A 212 -8.92 -27.35 -11.61
CA LEU A 212 -9.10 -27.81 -10.22
C LEU A 212 -10.35 -28.68 -10.04
N GLU A 213 -11.47 -28.32 -10.68
CA GLU A 213 -12.72 -29.09 -10.64
C GLU A 213 -12.56 -30.49 -11.27
N LEU A 214 -11.78 -30.61 -12.35
CA LEU A 214 -11.44 -31.88 -12.97
C LEU A 214 -10.53 -32.70 -12.07
N SER A 215 -9.42 -32.12 -11.60
CA SER A 215 -8.46 -32.78 -10.74
C SER A 215 -9.05 -33.17 -9.38
N GLN A 216 -10.11 -32.53 -8.90
CA GLN A 216 -10.80 -32.96 -7.68
C GLN A 216 -11.37 -34.38 -7.80
N LYS A 217 -11.77 -34.79 -9.02
CA LYS A 217 -12.24 -36.16 -9.32
C LYS A 217 -11.07 -37.14 -9.38
N ASP A 218 -10.00 -36.76 -10.07
CA ASP A 218 -8.75 -37.52 -10.16
C ASP A 218 -7.52 -36.63 -9.83
N PRO A 219 -7.02 -36.67 -8.57
CA PRO A 219 -5.89 -35.84 -8.16
C PRO A 219 -4.60 -36.08 -8.95
N SER A 220 -4.45 -37.24 -9.59
CA SER A 220 -3.26 -37.56 -10.37
C SER A 220 -3.13 -36.71 -11.65
N GLU A 221 -4.24 -36.14 -12.13
CA GLU A 221 -4.26 -35.28 -13.32
C GLU A 221 -3.80 -33.85 -13.05
N PHE A 222 -3.78 -33.40 -11.79
CA PHE A 222 -3.44 -32.02 -11.46
C PHE A 222 -2.04 -31.64 -11.93
N GLN A 223 -1.04 -32.44 -11.59
CA GLN A 223 0.35 -32.11 -11.86
C GLN A 223 0.63 -32.00 -13.37
N PRO A 224 0.20 -32.95 -14.23
CA PRO A 224 0.28 -32.80 -15.68
C PRO A 224 -0.40 -31.52 -16.20
N PHE A 225 -1.64 -31.24 -15.81
CA PHE A 225 -2.35 -30.04 -16.30
C PHE A 225 -1.70 -28.74 -15.85
N ALA A 226 -1.21 -28.67 -14.61
CA ALA A 226 -0.50 -27.51 -14.10
C ALA A 226 0.81 -27.28 -14.85
N LYS A 227 1.56 -28.34 -15.18
CA LYS A 227 2.77 -28.24 -16.02
C LYS A 227 2.48 -27.64 -17.39
N ASP A 228 1.45 -28.16 -18.07
CA ASP A 228 1.04 -27.65 -19.39
C ASP A 228 0.66 -26.16 -19.32
N LEU A 229 -0.07 -25.76 -18.27
CA LEU A 229 -0.43 -24.37 -18.05
C LEU A 229 0.81 -23.50 -17.79
N PHE A 230 1.72 -23.90 -16.90
CA PHE A 230 2.91 -23.13 -16.57
C PHE A 230 3.84 -22.98 -17.78
N ALA A 231 4.01 -24.03 -18.58
CA ALA A 231 4.76 -23.99 -19.83
C ALA A 231 4.11 -23.02 -20.84
N ALA A 232 2.78 -23.01 -20.96
CA ALA A 232 2.08 -22.06 -21.81
C ALA A 232 2.19 -20.61 -21.29
N MET A 233 2.19 -20.39 -19.97
CA MET A 233 2.40 -19.07 -19.37
C MET A 233 3.85 -18.57 -19.53
N HIS A 234 4.83 -19.48 -19.64
CA HIS A 234 6.22 -19.14 -19.88
C HIS A 234 6.45 -18.44 -21.23
N ALA A 235 5.91 -19.00 -22.32
CA ALA A 235 6.23 -18.56 -23.68
C ALA A 235 5.01 -18.09 -24.51
N GLY A 236 3.81 -18.16 -23.93
CA GLY A 236 2.56 -18.12 -24.69
C GLY A 236 2.29 -19.45 -25.40
N GLY A 237 1.02 -19.75 -25.67
CA GLY A 237 0.67 -21.01 -26.32
C GLY A 237 -0.79 -21.39 -26.21
N ARG A 238 -1.03 -22.70 -26.12
CA ARG A 238 -2.37 -23.27 -25.96
C ARG A 238 -2.37 -24.34 -24.88
N VAL A 239 -3.44 -24.36 -24.10
CA VAL A 239 -3.76 -25.46 -23.17
C VAL A 239 -5.13 -25.98 -23.60
N GLY A 240 -5.17 -27.22 -24.10
CA GLY A 240 -6.33 -27.71 -24.84
C GLY A 240 -6.63 -26.81 -26.06
N PHE A 241 -7.85 -26.27 -26.13
CA PHE A 241 -8.27 -25.36 -27.20
C PHE A 241 -8.12 -23.86 -26.85
N GLU A 242 -7.84 -23.54 -25.60
CA GLU A 242 -7.73 -22.17 -25.11
C GLU A 242 -6.38 -21.56 -25.46
N LYS A 243 -6.37 -20.27 -25.81
CA LYS A 243 -5.12 -19.52 -26.03
C LYS A 243 -4.65 -18.94 -24.69
N VAL A 244 -3.41 -19.20 -24.32
CA VAL A 244 -2.76 -18.62 -23.15
C VAL A 244 -1.75 -17.59 -23.64
N GLU A 245 -1.87 -16.36 -23.14
CA GLU A 245 -0.94 -15.28 -23.47
C GLU A 245 0.43 -15.50 -22.82
N TRP A 246 1.44 -14.80 -23.33
CA TRP A 246 2.79 -14.85 -22.77
C TRP A 246 2.88 -13.99 -21.51
N PHE A 247 3.12 -14.65 -20.36
CA PHE A 247 3.23 -13.95 -19.08
C PHE A 247 4.66 -13.57 -18.71
N ASN A 248 5.62 -14.48 -18.83
CA ASN A 248 6.79 -14.58 -17.93
C ASN A 248 7.53 -13.27 -17.54
N GLY A 249 7.92 -13.21 -16.27
CA GLY A 249 8.69 -12.15 -15.60
C GLY A 249 9.44 -12.72 -14.40
N GLY A 250 10.04 -13.91 -14.54
CA GLY A 250 10.71 -14.68 -13.48
C GLY A 250 9.86 -15.80 -12.87
N LEU A 251 8.54 -15.57 -12.73
CA LEU A 251 7.65 -16.50 -12.00
C LEU A 251 7.42 -17.84 -12.72
N PHE A 252 7.37 -17.83 -14.06
CA PHE A 252 7.10 -19.01 -14.89
C PHE A 252 8.33 -19.42 -15.69
N ASP A 253 9.55 -19.21 -15.18
CA ASP A 253 10.80 -19.55 -15.87
C ASP A 253 11.01 -21.07 -16.05
N ASP A 254 10.24 -21.89 -15.30
CA ASP A 254 10.14 -23.33 -15.45
C ASP A 254 8.67 -23.79 -15.31
N ASP A 255 8.42 -25.08 -15.56
CA ASP A 255 7.08 -25.68 -15.53
C ASP A 255 6.80 -26.48 -14.23
N THR A 256 7.66 -26.38 -13.21
CA THR A 256 7.56 -27.17 -11.98
C THR A 256 6.18 -27.04 -11.34
N ALA A 257 5.51 -28.19 -11.18
CA ALA A 257 4.27 -28.34 -10.44
C ALA A 257 4.42 -29.50 -9.44
N LEU A 258 3.91 -29.31 -8.22
CA LEU A 258 3.91 -30.34 -7.19
C LEU A 258 2.62 -31.17 -7.25
N PRO A 259 2.67 -32.49 -6.96
CA PRO A 259 1.46 -33.29 -6.85
C PRO A 259 0.58 -32.79 -5.69
N LEU A 260 -0.73 -32.74 -5.91
CA LEU A 260 -1.71 -32.36 -4.92
C LEU A 260 -2.62 -33.54 -4.57
N GLU A 261 -2.99 -33.63 -3.30
CA GLU A 261 -3.97 -34.61 -2.83
C GLU A 261 -5.39 -34.03 -2.88
N ARG A 262 -6.39 -34.88 -2.67
CA ARG A 262 -7.81 -34.46 -2.75
C ARG A 262 -8.15 -33.32 -1.78
N GLU A 263 -7.58 -33.34 -0.58
CA GLU A 263 -7.77 -32.28 0.42
C GLU A 263 -7.16 -30.95 -0.04
N ASP A 264 -5.97 -30.99 -0.64
CA ASP A 264 -5.31 -29.80 -1.23
C ASP A 264 -6.18 -29.16 -2.31
N LEU A 265 -6.71 -29.99 -3.21
CA LEU A 265 -7.54 -29.54 -4.33
C LEU A 265 -8.88 -28.98 -3.86
N GLN A 266 -9.47 -29.53 -2.80
CA GLN A 266 -10.68 -29.00 -2.20
C GLN A 266 -10.46 -27.58 -1.62
N GLU A 267 -9.36 -27.39 -0.89
CA GLU A 267 -9.01 -26.09 -0.32
C GLU A 267 -8.63 -25.08 -1.40
N LEU A 268 -7.88 -25.51 -2.41
CA LEU A 268 -7.47 -24.68 -3.54
C LEU A 268 -8.66 -24.28 -4.42
N LEU A 269 -9.61 -25.19 -4.66
CA LEU A 269 -10.85 -24.87 -5.37
C LEU A 269 -11.73 -23.90 -4.57
N ALA A 270 -11.75 -24.01 -3.24
CA ALA A 270 -12.43 -23.02 -2.41
C ALA A 270 -11.77 -21.63 -2.50
N ALA A 271 -10.43 -21.58 -2.57
CA ALA A 271 -9.69 -20.33 -2.79
C ALA A 271 -9.93 -19.75 -4.19
N ALA A 272 -9.97 -20.60 -5.23
CA ALA A 272 -10.20 -20.18 -6.62
C ALA A 272 -11.62 -19.63 -6.87
N LYS A 273 -12.58 -19.88 -5.96
CA LYS A 273 -13.94 -19.33 -6.03
C LYS A 273 -14.07 -17.94 -5.39
N LEU A 274 -13.05 -17.47 -4.68
CA LEU A 274 -12.99 -16.10 -4.21
C LEU A 274 -12.78 -15.16 -5.40
N ASP A 275 -13.14 -13.88 -5.25
CA ASP A 275 -12.89 -12.86 -6.27
C ASP A 275 -11.50 -12.24 -6.09
N TRP A 276 -10.53 -12.71 -6.86
CA TRP A 276 -9.15 -12.27 -6.84
C TRP A 276 -8.93 -10.91 -7.50
N SER A 277 -9.92 -10.36 -8.22
CA SER A 277 -9.87 -8.97 -8.69
C SER A 277 -10.01 -7.97 -7.53
N GLU A 278 -10.58 -8.42 -6.41
CA GLU A 278 -10.81 -7.64 -5.19
C GLU A 278 -9.79 -7.92 -4.08
N ILE A 279 -8.84 -8.83 -4.30
CA ILE A 279 -7.75 -9.09 -3.36
C ILE A 279 -6.77 -7.92 -3.33
N ASP A 280 -6.33 -7.56 -2.12
CA ASP A 280 -5.34 -6.52 -1.90
C ASP A 280 -3.92 -7.09 -2.10
N PRO A 281 -3.18 -6.64 -3.13
CA PRO A 281 -1.83 -7.13 -3.39
C PRO A 281 -0.87 -6.89 -2.22
N SER A 282 -1.09 -5.85 -1.43
CA SER A 282 -0.25 -5.56 -0.27
C SER A 282 -0.40 -6.59 0.86
N ILE A 283 -1.50 -7.34 0.88
CA ILE A 283 -1.76 -8.37 1.89
C ILE A 283 -1.26 -9.74 1.45
N LEU A 284 -1.21 -10.00 0.13
CA LEU A 284 -0.52 -11.16 -0.45
C LEU A 284 0.90 -11.24 0.13
N GLY A 285 1.56 -10.10 0.21
CA GLY A 285 2.90 -9.98 0.74
C GLY A 285 3.14 -10.60 2.11
N THR A 286 2.58 -9.98 3.14
CA THR A 286 2.83 -10.34 4.54
C THR A 286 2.24 -11.68 4.96
N LEU A 287 1.05 -12.04 4.45
CA LEU A 287 0.40 -13.27 4.91
C LEU A 287 0.97 -14.51 4.22
N PHE A 288 1.32 -14.41 2.93
CA PHE A 288 1.99 -15.51 2.25
C PHE A 288 3.42 -15.65 2.73
N GLU A 289 4.17 -14.56 2.92
CA GLU A 289 5.52 -14.66 3.49
C GLU A 289 5.54 -15.36 4.85
N ARG A 290 4.63 -15.01 5.75
CA ARG A 290 4.58 -15.62 7.09
C ARG A 290 4.03 -17.04 7.09
N GLY A 291 3.08 -17.34 6.19
CA GLY A 291 2.55 -18.70 6.00
C GLY A 291 3.55 -19.63 5.31
N LEU A 292 4.44 -19.06 4.49
CA LEU A 292 5.43 -19.76 3.68
C LEU A 292 6.85 -19.65 4.27
N ASP A 293 7.14 -18.89 5.31
CA ASP A 293 8.47 -18.89 5.96
C ASP A 293 8.43 -19.73 7.25
N PRO A 294 9.19 -20.87 7.32
CA PRO A 294 9.24 -21.71 8.52
C PRO A 294 9.68 -20.96 9.78
N ASP A 295 10.57 -19.96 9.65
CA ASP A 295 11.16 -19.24 10.77
C ASP A 295 10.24 -18.12 11.31
N LYS A 296 9.24 -17.71 10.51
CA LYS A 296 8.26 -16.65 10.86
C LYS A 296 6.86 -17.21 11.19
N ARG A 297 6.74 -18.54 11.34
CA ARG A 297 5.46 -19.27 11.43
C ARG A 297 4.63 -19.04 12.70
N SER A 298 5.26 -18.73 13.84
CA SER A 298 4.54 -18.46 15.10
C SER A 298 3.74 -17.14 15.10
N GLN A 299 3.80 -16.41 13.99
CA GLN A 299 3.34 -15.02 13.85
C GLN A 299 2.08 -14.89 12.98
N LEU A 300 1.39 -16.02 12.69
CA LEU A 300 0.06 -16.07 12.07
C LEU A 300 -0.94 -15.33 13.00
N GLY A 301 -1.07 -14.01 12.80
CA GLY A 301 -1.86 -13.11 13.65
C GLY A 301 -1.22 -11.75 13.93
N ALA A 302 0.06 -11.53 13.55
CA ALA A 302 0.69 -10.22 13.65
C ALA A 302 0.08 -9.25 12.62
N HIS A 303 -0.45 -8.11 13.07
CA HIS A 303 -1.09 -7.15 12.16
C HIS A 303 -0.11 -6.60 11.10
N TYR A 304 -0.63 -6.51 9.87
CA TYR A 304 -0.01 -5.93 8.69
C TYR A 304 0.38 -4.45 8.90
N THR A 305 1.39 -3.99 8.15
CA THR A 305 1.73 -2.56 8.01
C THR A 305 0.57 -1.88 7.29
N ASP A 306 -0.37 -1.33 8.07
CA ASP A 306 -1.61 -0.74 7.57
C ASP A 306 -1.35 0.20 6.37
N ARG A 307 -2.21 0.13 5.34
CA ARG A 307 -2.16 1.00 4.16
C ARG A 307 -2.07 2.47 4.58
N ASP A 308 -2.86 2.87 5.57
CA ASP A 308 -2.88 4.25 6.07
C ASP A 308 -1.53 4.61 6.70
N LYS A 309 -0.86 3.67 7.37
CA LYS A 309 0.50 3.86 7.89
C LYS A 309 1.53 3.96 6.76
N ILE A 310 1.43 3.17 5.71
CA ILE A 310 2.33 3.34 4.56
C ILE A 310 2.14 4.73 3.93
N MET A 311 0.88 5.18 3.81
CA MET A 311 0.56 6.50 3.25
C MET A 311 1.02 7.66 4.13
N GLN A 312 1.20 7.47 5.44
CA GLN A 312 1.88 8.46 6.29
C GLN A 312 3.33 8.73 5.83
N ILE A 313 4.02 7.76 5.21
CA ILE A 313 5.33 8.02 4.59
C ILE A 313 5.20 8.43 3.11
N VAL A 314 4.45 7.66 2.32
CA VAL A 314 4.34 7.87 0.86
C VAL A 314 3.70 9.22 0.53
N GLY A 315 2.70 9.66 1.31
CA GLY A 315 2.05 10.97 1.16
C GLY A 315 3.06 12.14 1.15
N PRO A 316 3.78 12.39 2.26
CA PRO A 316 4.71 13.52 2.36
C PRO A 316 6.00 13.36 1.54
N VAL A 317 6.44 12.13 1.26
CA VAL A 317 7.68 11.88 0.51
C VAL A 317 7.46 11.90 -1.01
N VAL A 318 6.34 11.36 -1.50
CA VAL A 318 6.03 11.19 -2.93
C VAL A 318 4.90 12.10 -3.38
N VAL A 319 3.73 12.00 -2.73
CA VAL A 319 2.48 12.58 -3.26
C VAL A 319 2.45 14.10 -3.17
N GLU A 320 2.62 14.63 -1.96
CA GLU A 320 2.57 16.06 -1.68
C GLU A 320 3.54 16.89 -2.53
N PRO A 321 4.85 16.55 -2.66
CA PRO A 321 5.76 17.33 -3.49
C PRO A 321 5.38 17.31 -4.98
N LEU A 322 4.95 16.17 -5.52
CA LEU A 322 4.57 16.05 -6.92
C LEU A 322 3.27 16.80 -7.24
N LEU A 323 2.30 16.79 -6.32
CA LEU A 323 1.08 17.58 -6.48
C LEU A 323 1.34 19.09 -6.35
N ALA A 324 2.27 19.51 -5.49
CA ALA A 324 2.70 20.90 -5.41
C ALA A 324 3.38 21.35 -6.72
N GLU A 325 4.28 20.52 -7.27
CA GLU A 325 4.93 20.76 -8.57
C GLU A 325 3.88 20.85 -9.70
N TRP A 326 2.89 19.94 -9.72
CA TRP A 326 1.80 19.99 -10.68
C TRP A 326 0.97 21.27 -10.58
N ALA A 327 0.64 21.74 -9.36
CA ALA A 327 -0.15 22.96 -9.18
C ALA A 327 0.53 24.18 -9.81
N GLU A 328 1.86 24.27 -9.71
CA GLU A 328 2.65 25.32 -10.36
C GLU A 328 2.62 25.20 -11.89
N VAL A 329 2.83 23.98 -12.42
CA VAL A 329 2.77 23.70 -13.86
C VAL A 329 1.38 24.01 -14.43
N LYS A 330 0.32 23.60 -13.73
CA LYS A 330 -1.07 23.85 -14.11
C LYS A 330 -1.36 25.35 -14.21
N THR A 331 -0.88 26.15 -13.26
CA THR A 331 -1.02 27.61 -13.31
C THR A 331 -0.38 28.20 -14.58
N GLN A 332 0.76 27.65 -15.00
CA GLN A 332 1.43 28.07 -16.24
C GLN A 332 0.65 27.63 -17.49
N ILE A 333 0.07 26.42 -17.48
CA ILE A 333 -0.81 25.92 -18.55
C ILE A 333 -2.06 26.81 -18.67
N GLU A 334 -2.73 27.13 -17.57
CA GLU A 334 -3.89 28.03 -17.54
C GLU A 334 -3.57 29.40 -18.13
N ALA A 335 -2.41 29.97 -17.78
CA ALA A 335 -1.94 31.23 -18.36
C ALA A 335 -1.65 31.13 -19.87
N ALA A 336 -1.10 30.00 -20.34
CA ALA A 336 -0.87 29.75 -21.76
C ALA A 336 -2.21 29.59 -22.53
N MET A 337 -3.17 28.84 -21.98
CA MET A 337 -4.49 28.65 -22.58
C MET A 337 -5.31 29.95 -22.61
N SER A 338 -5.21 30.79 -21.58
CA SER A 338 -5.82 32.13 -21.57
C SER A 338 -5.24 33.03 -22.69
N LYS A 339 -3.92 32.98 -22.92
CA LYS A 339 -3.27 33.66 -24.05
C LYS A 339 -3.75 33.11 -25.40
N ALA A 340 -3.95 31.79 -25.52
CA ALA A 340 -4.48 31.18 -26.73
C ALA A 340 -5.91 31.67 -27.04
N GLY A 341 -6.78 31.74 -26.03
CA GLY A 341 -8.16 32.24 -26.16
C GLY A 341 -8.27 33.72 -26.54
N SER A 342 -7.28 34.54 -26.17
CA SER A 342 -7.23 35.99 -26.46
C SER A 342 -6.35 36.36 -27.66
N ALA A 343 -5.73 35.39 -28.33
CA ALA A 343 -4.81 35.63 -29.44
C ALA A 343 -5.51 36.19 -30.69
N LYS A 344 -4.97 37.28 -31.24
CA LYS A 344 -5.50 37.95 -32.45
C LYS A 344 -5.08 37.29 -33.78
N SER A 345 -4.11 36.37 -33.74
CA SER A 345 -3.64 35.65 -34.93
C SER A 345 -3.55 34.15 -34.66
N ARG A 346 -3.77 33.35 -35.72
CA ARG A 346 -3.67 31.89 -35.63
C ARG A 346 -2.29 31.42 -35.17
N SER A 347 -1.22 32.07 -35.65
CA SER A 347 0.16 31.75 -35.25
C SER A 347 0.40 32.01 -33.75
N ALA A 348 -0.12 33.12 -33.21
CA ALA A 348 0.00 33.42 -31.79
C ALA A 348 -0.80 32.43 -30.92
N ARG A 349 -1.99 32.03 -31.38
CA ARG A 349 -2.81 31.00 -30.72
C ARG A 349 -2.08 29.65 -30.67
N THR A 350 -1.62 29.14 -31.81
CA THR A 350 -0.90 27.86 -31.90
C THR A 350 0.38 27.87 -31.07
N LYS A 351 1.11 29.01 -31.01
CA LYS A 351 2.29 29.12 -30.14
C LYS A 351 1.96 28.95 -28.66
N ALA A 352 0.83 29.48 -28.21
CA ALA A 352 0.40 29.38 -26.82
C ALA A 352 -0.16 27.98 -26.48
N GLU A 353 -0.92 27.36 -27.40
CA GLU A 353 -1.37 25.96 -27.29
C GLU A 353 -0.17 25.00 -27.20
N ASN A 354 0.82 25.15 -28.10
CA ASN A 354 2.04 24.34 -28.06
C ASN A 354 2.85 24.52 -26.77
N GLU A 355 2.82 25.71 -26.17
CA GLU A 355 3.49 25.94 -24.88
C GLU A 355 2.80 25.17 -23.76
N ALA A 356 1.47 25.21 -23.72
CA ALA A 356 0.67 24.43 -22.76
C ALA A 356 0.93 22.92 -22.90
N GLU A 357 0.90 22.41 -24.14
CA GLU A 357 1.20 20.99 -24.42
C GLU A 357 2.62 20.61 -23.99
N ARG A 358 3.61 21.48 -24.24
CA ARG A 358 5.01 21.26 -23.83
C ARG A 358 5.16 21.19 -22.31
N LEU A 359 4.51 22.08 -21.57
CA LEU A 359 4.53 22.09 -20.11
C LEU A 359 3.93 20.81 -19.53
N HIS A 360 2.77 20.38 -20.06
CA HIS A 360 2.13 19.13 -19.65
C HIS A 360 3.01 17.91 -19.97
N ALA A 361 3.53 17.82 -21.20
CA ALA A 361 4.41 16.72 -21.61
C ALA A 361 5.70 16.66 -20.79
N ALA A 362 6.28 17.81 -20.44
CA ALA A 362 7.47 17.88 -19.58
C ALA A 362 7.18 17.35 -18.17
N PHE A 363 6.01 17.66 -17.60
CA PHE A 363 5.61 17.13 -16.31
C PHE A 363 5.35 15.62 -16.35
N LEU A 364 4.69 15.11 -17.39
CA LEU A 364 4.49 13.67 -17.57
C LEU A 364 5.83 12.92 -17.71
N GLU A 365 6.79 13.48 -18.47
CA GLU A 365 8.12 12.90 -18.59
C GLU A 365 8.88 12.94 -17.25
N ARG A 366 8.71 14.02 -16.48
CA ARG A 366 9.24 14.14 -15.11
C ARG A 366 8.68 13.06 -14.18
N LEU A 367 7.39 12.76 -14.26
CA LEU A 367 6.78 11.67 -13.49
C LEU A 367 7.26 10.29 -13.95
N ARG A 368 7.34 10.06 -15.27
CA ARG A 368 7.87 8.82 -15.85
C ARG A 368 9.33 8.58 -15.46
N GLY A 369 10.10 9.63 -15.28
CA GLY A 369 11.47 9.59 -14.78
C GLY A 369 11.60 9.47 -13.27
N PHE A 370 10.51 9.63 -12.50
CA PHE A 370 10.55 9.60 -11.04
C PHE A 370 10.89 8.19 -10.53
N ARG A 371 11.80 8.09 -9.56
CA ARG A 371 12.21 6.80 -8.99
C ARG A 371 12.00 6.74 -7.49
N VAL A 372 11.25 5.74 -7.03
CA VAL A 372 11.03 5.43 -5.61
C VAL A 372 11.81 4.16 -5.25
N LEU A 373 12.68 4.23 -4.25
CA LEU A 373 13.43 3.09 -3.75
C LEU A 373 12.91 2.62 -2.39
N ASP A 374 12.63 1.33 -2.24
CA ASP A 374 12.54 0.65 -0.96
C ASP A 374 13.73 -0.29 -0.75
N PRO A 375 14.73 0.10 0.07
CA PRO A 375 15.95 -0.66 0.30
C PRO A 375 15.79 -1.81 1.32
N ALA A 376 14.57 -2.14 1.72
CA ALA A 376 14.24 -3.33 2.51
C ALA A 376 12.81 -3.74 2.18
N CYS A 377 12.55 -4.01 0.90
CA CYS A 377 11.19 -3.96 0.37
C CYS A 377 10.29 -5.08 0.86
N GLY A 378 10.84 -6.17 1.42
CA GLY A 378 10.08 -7.35 1.79
C GLY A 378 9.21 -7.77 0.62
N SER A 379 7.92 -7.92 0.86
CA SER A 379 6.92 -8.25 -0.14
C SER A 379 6.47 -7.10 -1.06
N GLY A 380 7.09 -5.92 -0.98
CA GLY A 380 6.88 -4.82 -1.92
C GLY A 380 5.70 -3.89 -1.63
N ASN A 381 5.16 -3.84 -0.40
CA ASN A 381 3.96 -3.03 -0.10
C ASN A 381 4.16 -1.52 -0.29
N PHE A 382 5.31 -0.99 0.14
CA PHE A 382 5.67 0.40 -0.11
C PHE A 382 5.87 0.68 -1.59
N LEU A 383 6.48 -0.24 -2.33
CA LEU A 383 6.65 -0.14 -3.78
C LEU A 383 5.30 -0.11 -4.50
N TYR A 384 4.41 -1.05 -4.16
CA TYR A 384 3.05 -1.13 -4.68
C TYR A 384 2.28 0.18 -4.45
N LEU A 385 2.22 0.67 -3.21
CA LEU A 385 1.46 1.89 -2.90
C LEU A 385 2.10 3.15 -3.51
N SER A 386 3.42 3.18 -3.63
CA SER A 386 4.11 4.27 -4.34
C SER A 386 3.81 4.26 -5.84
N LEU A 387 3.76 3.08 -6.48
CA LEU A 387 3.36 2.96 -7.88
C LEU A 387 1.93 3.45 -8.07
N LEU A 388 0.98 3.00 -7.25
CA LEU A 388 -0.41 3.46 -7.34
C LEU A 388 -0.51 4.98 -7.18
N ALA A 389 0.20 5.55 -6.21
CA ALA A 389 0.23 6.99 -5.97
C ALA A 389 0.76 7.77 -7.19
N LEU A 390 1.82 7.29 -7.84
CA LEU A 390 2.34 7.92 -9.06
C LEU A 390 1.34 7.85 -10.23
N LYS A 391 0.68 6.70 -10.40
CA LYS A 391 -0.34 6.53 -11.45
C LYS A 391 -1.58 7.38 -11.20
N ASP A 392 -2.03 7.49 -9.94
CA ASP A 392 -3.12 8.38 -9.54
C ASP A 392 -2.78 9.83 -9.85
N ILE A 393 -1.53 10.26 -9.62
CA ILE A 393 -1.06 11.60 -9.99
C ILE A 393 -1.08 11.78 -11.51
N GLU A 394 -0.45 10.88 -12.28
CA GLU A 394 -0.44 10.95 -13.76
C GLU A 394 -1.85 11.00 -14.33
N HIS A 395 -2.73 10.17 -13.79
CA HIS A 395 -4.11 10.13 -14.22
C HIS A 395 -4.81 11.46 -13.94
N ARG A 396 -4.69 11.97 -12.71
CA ARG A 396 -5.25 13.26 -12.32
C ARG A 396 -4.72 14.40 -13.21
N THR A 397 -3.42 14.44 -13.49
CA THR A 397 -2.83 15.52 -14.30
C THR A 397 -3.33 15.47 -15.74
N ASN A 398 -3.48 14.27 -16.31
CA ASN A 398 -4.08 14.10 -17.64
C ASN A 398 -5.54 14.61 -17.68
N LEU A 399 -6.35 14.29 -16.66
CA LEU A 399 -7.74 14.75 -16.57
C LEU A 399 -7.83 16.28 -16.46
N GLU A 400 -7.00 16.86 -15.60
CA GLU A 400 -6.96 18.31 -15.38
C GLU A 400 -6.43 19.05 -16.62
N ALA A 401 -5.45 18.50 -17.35
CA ALA A 401 -4.97 19.07 -18.60
C ALA A 401 -6.02 19.00 -19.71
N GLU A 402 -6.73 17.88 -19.84
CA GLU A 402 -7.83 17.74 -20.81
C GLU A 402 -8.96 18.75 -20.53
N ALA A 403 -9.30 19.00 -19.26
CA ALA A 403 -10.29 20.02 -18.88
C ALA A 403 -9.88 21.44 -19.31
N LEU A 404 -8.58 21.68 -19.48
CA LEU A 404 -8.03 22.95 -19.98
C LEU A 404 -7.95 23.02 -21.51
N GLY A 405 -8.39 21.98 -22.22
CA GLY A 405 -8.44 21.90 -23.68
C GLY A 405 -7.21 21.26 -24.32
N LEU A 406 -6.34 20.61 -23.55
CA LEU A 406 -5.18 19.88 -24.09
C LEU A 406 -5.60 18.49 -24.60
N PRO A 407 -4.79 17.86 -25.48
CA PRO A 407 -5.02 16.49 -25.91
C PRO A 407 -4.99 15.53 -24.72
N ARG A 408 -5.86 14.53 -24.81
CA ARG A 408 -5.97 13.45 -23.83
C ARG A 408 -4.67 12.63 -23.77
N GLY A 409 -4.13 12.48 -22.57
CA GLY A 409 -3.02 11.56 -22.28
C GLY A 409 -3.51 10.16 -21.91
N PHE A 410 -2.68 9.16 -22.20
CA PHE A 410 -2.82 7.80 -21.69
C PHE A 410 -1.81 7.59 -20.56
N PRO A 411 -2.14 6.83 -19.50
CA PRO A 411 -1.17 6.47 -18.47
C PRO A 411 0.03 5.74 -19.07
N THR A 412 1.22 6.16 -18.66
CA THR A 412 2.50 5.63 -19.13
C THR A 412 3.45 5.27 -18.00
N ILE A 413 3.16 5.67 -16.75
CA ILE A 413 3.91 5.24 -15.59
C ILE A 413 3.67 3.75 -15.36
N GLY A 414 4.75 2.97 -15.37
CA GLY A 414 4.73 1.56 -15.04
C GLY A 414 5.61 1.19 -13.85
N PRO A 415 5.68 -0.12 -13.54
CA PRO A 415 6.52 -0.71 -12.51
C PRO A 415 8.00 -0.29 -12.49
N GLU A 416 8.56 0.15 -13.62
CA GLU A 416 9.94 0.64 -13.73
C GLU A 416 10.25 1.88 -12.86
N CYS A 417 9.21 2.58 -12.38
CA CYS A 417 9.37 3.73 -11.49
C CYS A 417 9.68 3.33 -10.05
N VAL A 418 9.48 2.07 -9.68
CA VAL A 418 9.75 1.56 -8.32
C VAL A 418 10.92 0.60 -8.31
N LYS A 419 11.79 0.74 -7.31
CA LYS A 419 13.02 -0.05 -7.11
C LYS A 419 13.03 -0.68 -5.73
N GLY A 420 13.46 -1.92 -5.62
CA GLY A 420 13.50 -2.66 -4.35
C GLY A 420 14.86 -3.30 -4.11
N ILE A 421 15.26 -3.42 -2.85
CA ILE A 421 16.33 -4.32 -2.42
C ILE A 421 15.76 -5.21 -1.32
N GLU A 422 15.91 -6.53 -1.47
CA GLU A 422 15.44 -7.51 -0.49
C GLU A 422 16.42 -8.67 -0.38
N LEU A 423 16.77 -9.06 0.86
CA LEU A 423 17.73 -10.12 1.11
C LEU A 423 17.13 -11.50 0.88
N ASN A 424 15.87 -11.70 1.27
CA ASN A 424 15.16 -12.96 1.11
C ASN A 424 14.69 -13.12 -0.35
N PRO A 425 15.19 -14.13 -1.11
CA PRO A 425 14.82 -14.31 -2.51
C PRO A 425 13.31 -14.51 -2.69
N TYR A 426 12.65 -15.16 -1.75
CA TYR A 426 11.20 -15.36 -1.79
C TYR A 426 10.42 -14.04 -1.67
N ALA A 427 10.80 -13.18 -0.71
CA ALA A 427 10.12 -11.89 -0.53
C ALA A 427 10.34 -10.98 -1.74
N ALA A 428 11.54 -11.02 -2.35
CA ALA A 428 11.84 -10.29 -3.58
C ALA A 428 10.95 -10.71 -4.75
N GLU A 429 10.71 -12.02 -4.96
CA GLU A 429 9.77 -12.48 -6.00
C GLU A 429 8.33 -12.03 -5.72
N LEU A 430 7.90 -12.09 -4.46
CA LEU A 430 6.56 -11.65 -4.05
C LEU A 430 6.37 -10.14 -4.26
N ALA A 431 7.41 -9.33 -4.05
CA ALA A 431 7.40 -7.92 -4.37
C ALA A 431 7.19 -7.65 -5.87
N ARG A 432 7.86 -8.40 -6.75
CA ARG A 432 7.68 -8.27 -8.20
C ARG A 432 6.25 -8.59 -8.62
N VAL A 433 5.69 -9.68 -8.09
CA VAL A 433 4.30 -10.06 -8.34
C VAL A 433 3.34 -8.99 -7.83
N SER A 434 3.52 -8.51 -6.60
CA SER A 434 2.63 -7.51 -5.99
C SER A 434 2.59 -6.19 -6.78
N VAL A 435 3.74 -5.74 -7.28
CA VAL A 435 3.84 -4.53 -8.12
C VAL A 435 3.10 -4.72 -9.45
N TRP A 436 3.29 -5.86 -10.14
CA TRP A 436 2.59 -6.16 -11.40
C TRP A 436 1.09 -6.33 -11.25
N VAL A 437 0.66 -7.07 -10.23
CA VAL A 437 -0.76 -7.25 -9.90
C VAL A 437 -1.38 -5.88 -9.63
N GLY A 438 -0.69 -5.01 -8.88
CA GLY A 438 -1.12 -3.65 -8.62
C GLY A 438 -1.28 -2.79 -9.87
N GLU A 439 -0.31 -2.85 -10.78
CA GLU A 439 -0.36 -2.18 -12.09
C GLU A 439 -1.61 -2.60 -12.89
N ILE A 440 -1.82 -3.91 -13.04
CA ILE A 440 -2.92 -4.47 -13.83
C ILE A 440 -4.28 -4.12 -13.21
N GLN A 441 -4.42 -4.27 -11.89
CA GLN A 441 -5.63 -3.89 -11.18
C GLN A 441 -5.93 -2.39 -11.32
N TRP A 442 -4.91 -1.53 -11.22
CA TRP A 442 -5.09 -0.10 -11.38
C TRP A 442 -5.55 0.26 -12.80
N MET A 443 -4.92 -0.32 -13.83
CA MET A 443 -5.29 -0.07 -15.22
C MET A 443 -6.76 -0.45 -15.46
N ARG A 444 -7.17 -1.65 -15.05
CA ARG A 444 -8.56 -2.12 -15.18
C ARG A 444 -9.56 -1.26 -14.43
N ARG A 445 -9.29 -0.92 -13.16
CA ARG A 445 -10.20 -0.11 -12.33
C ARG A 445 -10.42 1.28 -12.90
N ASN A 446 -9.46 1.82 -13.63
CA ASN A 446 -9.58 3.13 -14.30
C ASN A 446 -10.00 3.00 -15.78
N GLY A 447 -10.48 1.83 -16.22
CA GLY A 447 -11.03 1.62 -17.55
C GLY A 447 -9.99 1.58 -18.68
N PHE A 448 -8.75 1.18 -18.37
CA PHE A 448 -7.67 0.97 -19.32
C PHE A 448 -7.32 -0.51 -19.49
N ASP A 449 -6.88 -0.87 -20.69
CA ASP A 449 -6.30 -2.19 -20.95
C ASP A 449 -4.88 -2.29 -20.38
N ALA A 450 -4.59 -3.39 -19.69
CA ALA A 450 -3.23 -3.73 -19.29
C ALA A 450 -2.39 -4.20 -20.50
N ALA A 451 -1.08 -3.94 -20.45
CA ALA A 451 -0.15 -4.44 -21.46
C ALA A 451 -0.15 -5.98 -21.49
N ARG A 452 -0.16 -6.57 -22.70
CA ARG A 452 -0.32 -8.02 -22.88
C ARG A 452 0.90 -8.78 -23.40
N ASN A 453 1.98 -8.09 -23.81
CA ASN A 453 3.12 -8.72 -24.50
C ASN A 453 4.49 -8.19 -24.01
N PRO A 454 5.14 -8.86 -23.03
CA PRO A 454 4.57 -9.84 -22.11
C PRO A 454 3.68 -9.17 -21.05
N ILE A 455 2.82 -9.95 -20.39
CA ILE A 455 1.97 -9.46 -19.29
C ILE A 455 2.82 -9.04 -18.08
N LEU A 456 3.84 -9.84 -17.70
CA LEU A 456 4.76 -9.54 -16.61
C LEU A 456 6.16 -9.28 -17.17
N ARG A 457 6.51 -8.05 -17.55
CA ARG A 457 7.90 -7.79 -17.97
C ARG A 457 8.85 -8.08 -16.81
N PRO A 458 10.06 -8.64 -17.04
CA PRO A 458 11.04 -8.85 -15.99
C PRO A 458 11.32 -7.56 -15.21
N LEU A 459 11.13 -7.59 -13.88
CA LEU A 459 11.38 -6.44 -13.01
C LEU A 459 12.80 -6.48 -12.46
N GLY A 460 13.78 -6.07 -13.27
CA GLY A 460 15.17 -5.91 -12.84
C GLY A 460 15.39 -4.80 -11.81
N THR A 461 14.36 -4.01 -11.51
CA THR A 461 14.41 -2.94 -10.51
C THR A 461 14.28 -3.44 -9.07
N ILE A 462 13.90 -4.71 -8.85
CA ILE A 462 13.86 -5.35 -7.53
C ILE A 462 15.01 -6.36 -7.44
N GLU A 463 16.04 -5.99 -6.68
CA GLU A 463 17.30 -6.71 -6.53
C GLU A 463 17.27 -7.65 -5.30
N ASN A 464 17.69 -8.91 -5.48
CA ASN A 464 17.84 -9.84 -4.35
C ASN A 464 19.26 -9.78 -3.79
N ARG A 465 19.49 -9.00 -2.72
CA ARG A 465 20.79 -8.86 -2.04
C ARG A 465 20.66 -8.13 -0.70
N ASP A 466 21.77 -8.05 0.03
CA ASP A 466 21.89 -7.25 1.25
C ASP A 466 21.97 -5.74 0.93
N ALA A 467 21.17 -4.94 1.64
CA ALA A 467 21.11 -3.49 1.51
C ALA A 467 22.00 -2.73 2.50
N ALA A 468 22.57 -3.38 3.50
CA ALA A 468 23.50 -2.79 4.47
C ALA A 468 24.97 -3.11 4.12
N LEU A 469 25.25 -4.34 3.66
CA LEU A 469 26.58 -4.79 3.26
C LEU A 469 26.64 -5.24 1.80
N GLY A 470 27.60 -4.72 1.07
CA GLY A 470 27.91 -5.11 -0.30
C GLY A 470 28.93 -6.24 -0.39
N SER A 471 29.24 -6.66 -1.62
CA SER A 471 30.27 -7.67 -1.90
C SER A 471 31.62 -7.29 -1.28
N GLY A 472 32.29 -8.25 -0.64
CA GLY A 472 33.59 -8.03 -0.01
C GLY A 472 33.57 -7.25 1.31
N GLY A 473 32.39 -7.05 1.92
CA GLY A 473 32.25 -6.41 3.24
C GLY A 473 32.33 -4.88 3.20
N ALA A 474 32.13 -4.27 2.03
CA ALA A 474 31.95 -2.82 1.89
C ALA A 474 30.51 -2.42 2.24
N LYS A 475 30.24 -1.11 2.38
CA LYS A 475 28.86 -0.62 2.45
C LYS A 475 28.13 -0.99 1.17
N ALA A 476 26.88 -1.42 1.26
CA ALA A 476 26.07 -1.66 0.07
C ALA A 476 25.87 -0.33 -0.69
N ASP A 477 25.99 -0.40 -2.02
CA ASP A 477 25.58 0.71 -2.87
C ASP A 477 24.11 0.54 -3.26
N TRP A 478 23.36 1.63 -3.19
CA TRP A 478 21.94 1.66 -3.53
C TRP A 478 21.79 2.30 -4.90
N PRO A 479 20.81 1.88 -5.72
CA PRO A 479 20.59 2.52 -7.01
C PRO A 479 20.10 3.95 -6.82
N ASP A 480 20.40 4.83 -7.79
CA ASP A 480 19.91 6.22 -7.76
C ASP A 480 18.38 6.26 -7.76
N ALA A 481 17.81 7.18 -6.98
CA ALA A 481 16.37 7.38 -6.87
C ALA A 481 16.03 8.86 -6.62
N ASP A 482 14.79 9.28 -6.84
CA ASP A 482 14.35 10.59 -6.35
C ASP A 482 14.10 10.53 -4.84
N VAL A 483 13.55 9.42 -4.36
CA VAL A 483 13.16 9.26 -2.96
C VAL A 483 13.35 7.83 -2.44
N VAL A 484 13.53 7.73 -1.12
CA VAL A 484 13.52 6.46 -0.38
C VAL A 484 12.29 6.38 0.51
N VAL A 485 11.59 5.25 0.46
CA VAL A 485 10.48 4.91 1.37
C VAL A 485 10.64 3.47 1.84
N GLY A 486 10.25 3.13 3.06
CA GLY A 486 10.26 1.72 3.46
C GLY A 486 10.17 1.45 4.95
N ASN A 487 10.20 0.16 5.29
CA ASN A 487 10.19 -0.34 6.66
C ASN A 487 11.36 -1.31 6.88
N PRO A 488 12.57 -0.80 7.19
CA PRO A 488 13.74 -1.64 7.37
C PRO A 488 13.65 -2.54 8.62
N PRO A 489 14.48 -3.59 8.72
CA PRO A 489 14.35 -4.61 9.77
C PRO A 489 14.64 -4.09 11.19
N PHE A 490 13.76 -4.44 12.12
CA PHE A 490 13.89 -4.06 13.53
C PHE A 490 14.69 -5.10 14.31
N LEU A 491 15.99 -4.84 14.50
CA LEU A 491 16.84 -5.68 15.32
C LEU A 491 17.71 -4.84 16.26
N GLY A 492 17.41 -4.95 17.55
CA GLY A 492 18.12 -4.20 18.59
C GLY A 492 19.59 -4.63 18.72
N ASN A 493 20.49 -3.68 19.04
CA ASN A 493 21.94 -3.91 19.04
C ASN A 493 22.38 -5.16 19.83
N LYS A 494 21.72 -5.46 20.94
CA LYS A 494 22.06 -6.56 21.85
C LYS A 494 21.77 -7.93 21.26
N ARG A 495 20.88 -7.99 20.27
CA ARG A 495 20.46 -9.23 19.59
C ARG A 495 21.15 -9.42 18.24
N MET A 496 21.86 -8.42 17.73
CA MET A 496 22.47 -8.47 16.41
C MET A 496 23.45 -9.64 16.26
N ILE A 497 24.35 -9.85 17.21
CA ILE A 497 25.34 -10.95 17.13
C ILE A 497 24.63 -12.31 17.20
N SER A 498 23.66 -12.47 18.10
CA SER A 498 22.94 -13.74 18.23
C SER A 498 22.05 -14.06 17.02
N ALA A 499 21.54 -13.05 16.32
CA ALA A 499 20.61 -13.24 15.22
C ALA A 499 21.28 -13.23 13.83
N LEU A 500 22.33 -12.43 13.63
CA LEU A 500 23.02 -12.26 12.33
C LEU A 500 24.40 -12.92 12.30
N GLY A 501 24.92 -13.35 13.45
CA GLY A 501 26.27 -13.89 13.59
C GLY A 501 27.33 -12.82 13.84
N GLU A 502 28.39 -13.20 14.53
CA GLU A 502 29.47 -12.30 14.93
C GLU A 502 30.23 -11.72 13.73
N THR A 503 30.56 -12.55 12.73
CA THR A 503 31.29 -12.13 11.52
C THR A 503 30.55 -11.01 10.79
N TYR A 504 29.25 -11.21 10.53
CA TYR A 504 28.42 -10.22 9.84
C TYR A 504 28.39 -8.89 10.58
N VAL A 505 28.16 -8.91 11.89
CA VAL A 505 28.08 -7.69 12.71
C VAL A 505 29.41 -6.95 12.76
N ASN A 506 30.53 -7.68 12.80
CA ASN A 506 31.86 -7.09 12.76
C ASN A 506 32.16 -6.43 11.40
N ASP A 507 31.81 -7.09 10.29
CA ASP A 507 31.96 -6.53 8.95
C ASP A 507 31.06 -5.30 8.74
N LEU A 508 29.82 -5.36 9.22
CA LEU A 508 28.88 -4.23 9.20
C LEU A 508 29.47 -3.01 9.92
N ARG A 509 29.93 -3.18 11.15
CA ARG A 509 30.55 -2.08 11.93
C ARG A 509 31.84 -1.57 11.29
N LYS A 510 32.62 -2.44 10.66
CA LYS A 510 33.85 -2.07 9.95
C LYS A 510 33.56 -1.25 8.69
N ALA A 511 32.53 -1.59 7.94
CA ALA A 511 32.08 -0.86 6.75
C ALA A 511 31.50 0.52 7.12
N TRP A 512 30.80 0.60 8.25
CA TRP A 512 30.04 1.77 8.68
C TRP A 512 30.69 2.53 9.84
N LYS A 513 31.95 2.95 9.69
CA LYS A 513 32.72 3.64 10.76
C LYS A 513 32.10 4.93 11.30
N GLY A 514 31.29 5.62 10.49
CA GLY A 514 30.58 6.85 10.89
C GLY A 514 29.31 6.59 11.69
N VAL A 515 28.86 5.33 11.77
CA VAL A 515 27.67 4.91 12.53
C VAL A 515 28.12 4.35 13.87
N PRO A 516 27.58 4.82 15.02
CA PRO A 516 27.99 4.29 16.32
C PRO A 516 27.71 2.79 16.44
N GLY A 517 28.67 2.00 16.94
CA GLY A 517 28.52 0.53 17.00
C GLY A 517 27.39 0.01 17.91
N GLY A 518 26.83 0.88 18.76
CA GLY A 518 25.71 0.61 19.66
C GLY A 518 24.33 0.92 19.08
N VAL A 519 24.20 1.20 17.79
CA VAL A 519 22.88 1.40 17.15
C VAL A 519 22.19 0.07 16.82
N ASP A 520 20.88 0.14 16.71
CA ASP A 520 20.02 -0.91 16.18
C ASP A 520 20.18 -1.03 14.65
N LEU A 521 19.89 -2.19 14.08
CA LEU A 521 20.12 -2.50 12.67
C LEU A 521 19.45 -1.49 11.70
N VAL A 522 18.25 -1.03 12.02
CA VAL A 522 17.51 -0.04 11.20
C VAL A 522 18.28 1.28 11.03
N ALA A 523 19.16 1.65 11.96
CA ALA A 523 19.88 2.92 11.90
C ALA A 523 20.87 3.01 10.72
N TYR A 524 21.36 1.87 10.20
CA TYR A 524 22.22 1.85 9.02
C TYR A 524 21.49 2.31 7.75
N TRP A 525 20.17 2.09 7.65
CA TRP A 525 19.35 2.58 6.54
C TRP A 525 19.16 4.10 6.58
N PHE A 526 18.98 4.67 7.79
CA PHE A 526 18.95 6.12 7.97
C PHE A 526 20.29 6.76 7.58
N ALA A 527 21.40 6.15 8.00
CA ALA A 527 22.74 6.61 7.64
C ALA A 527 22.95 6.56 6.12
N LYS A 528 22.58 5.47 5.43
CA LYS A 528 22.72 5.37 3.97
C LYS A 528 21.85 6.37 3.21
N ALA A 529 20.59 6.52 3.60
CA ALA A 529 19.68 7.48 2.98
C ALA A 529 20.18 8.93 3.18
N TRP A 530 20.76 9.23 4.35
CA TRP A 530 21.39 10.53 4.59
C TRP A 530 22.65 10.75 3.75
N GLU A 531 23.53 9.75 3.63
CA GLU A 531 24.69 9.81 2.75
C GLU A 531 24.28 10.10 1.29
N MET A 532 23.25 9.42 0.78
CA MET A 532 22.76 9.66 -0.58
C MET A 532 22.09 11.03 -0.77
N LEU A 533 21.41 11.57 0.25
CA LEU A 533 20.89 12.95 0.22
C LEU A 533 22.04 13.97 0.10
N GLN A 534 23.12 13.77 0.86
CA GLN A 534 24.31 14.62 0.80
C GLN A 534 25.07 14.51 -0.53
N GLU A 535 25.05 13.32 -1.14
CA GLU A 535 25.60 13.08 -2.49
C GLU A 535 24.71 13.65 -3.62
N GLY A 536 23.51 14.17 -3.31
CA GLY A 536 22.56 14.64 -4.31
C GLY A 536 21.89 13.52 -5.12
N ARG A 537 21.99 12.26 -4.66
CA ARG A 537 21.42 11.05 -5.26
C ARG A 537 20.01 10.73 -4.75
N LEU A 538 19.49 11.56 -3.83
CA LEU A 538 18.13 11.52 -3.29
C LEU A 538 17.66 12.96 -3.04
N LYS A 539 16.34 13.17 -3.04
CA LYS A 539 15.70 14.46 -2.66
C LYS A 539 15.02 14.38 -1.29
N ARG A 540 14.39 13.23 -0.97
CA ARG A 540 13.69 12.99 0.30
C ARG A 540 13.79 11.52 0.71
N ALA A 541 13.66 11.25 2.00
CA ALA A 541 13.54 9.90 2.52
C ALA A 541 12.44 9.83 3.60
N GLY A 542 11.77 8.69 3.71
CA GLY A 542 10.85 8.39 4.81
C GLY A 542 10.93 6.93 5.23
N LEU A 543 11.22 6.68 6.50
CA LEU A 543 11.46 5.32 6.99
C LEU A 543 10.71 5.06 8.29
N VAL A 544 10.21 3.83 8.43
CA VAL A 544 9.68 3.30 9.70
C VAL A 544 10.86 2.78 10.54
N THR A 545 10.77 2.93 11.86
CA THR A 545 11.82 2.48 12.79
C THR A 545 11.27 2.20 14.18
N THR A 546 12.02 1.51 15.02
CA THR A 546 11.66 1.35 16.43
C THR A 546 11.73 2.71 17.14
N ASN A 547 10.86 2.93 18.13
CA ASN A 547 10.85 4.20 18.86
C ASN A 547 12.14 4.48 19.69
N SER A 548 13.02 3.48 19.80
CA SER A 548 14.38 3.59 20.31
C SER A 548 15.28 4.50 19.47
N ILE A 549 14.90 4.81 18.22
CA ILE A 549 15.62 5.77 17.35
C ILE A 549 15.81 7.13 18.03
N ARG A 550 14.89 7.50 18.92
CA ARG A 550 14.84 8.78 19.63
C ARG A 550 15.83 8.88 20.79
N SER A 551 16.57 7.82 21.11
CA SER A 551 17.33 7.70 22.36
C SER A 551 18.70 7.03 22.17
N GLY A 552 19.59 7.25 23.14
CA GLY A 552 20.90 6.60 23.20
C GLY A 552 21.75 6.79 21.94
N PHE A 553 22.45 5.74 21.53
CA PHE A 553 23.30 5.75 20.33
C PHE A 553 22.50 5.89 19.03
N ASN A 554 21.27 5.37 18.97
CA ASN A 554 20.43 5.47 17.77
C ASN A 554 20.17 6.93 17.38
N ARG A 555 19.97 7.78 18.38
CA ARG A 555 19.70 9.21 18.20
C ARG A 555 20.83 9.95 17.49
N GLU A 556 22.07 9.49 17.61
CA GLU A 556 23.21 10.13 16.95
C GLU A 556 23.07 10.11 15.42
N VAL A 557 22.40 9.10 14.86
CA VAL A 557 22.11 9.06 13.41
C VAL A 557 21.13 10.15 13.01
N LEU A 558 20.11 10.43 13.83
CA LEU A 558 19.17 11.54 13.59
C LEU A 558 19.81 12.91 13.82
N LYS A 559 20.80 13.02 14.71
CA LYS A 559 21.54 14.28 14.94
C LYS A 559 22.20 14.78 13.66
N SER A 560 22.89 13.89 12.93
CA SER A 560 23.53 14.25 11.66
C SER A 560 22.53 14.77 10.63
N ILE A 561 21.33 14.19 10.60
CA ILE A 561 20.24 14.62 9.71
C ILE A 561 19.75 16.02 10.11
N VAL A 562 19.45 16.25 11.39
CA VAL A 562 18.91 17.55 11.82
C VAL A 562 19.96 18.66 11.88
N SER A 563 21.26 18.36 11.92
CA SER A 563 22.32 19.38 11.93
C SER A 563 22.54 20.02 10.57
N GLU A 564 22.38 19.23 9.50
CA GLU A 564 22.71 19.61 8.12
C GLU A 564 21.50 19.55 7.17
N GLY A 565 20.33 19.16 7.68
CA GLY A 565 19.05 19.16 7.00
C GLY A 565 17.89 19.28 8.00
N ARG A 566 16.77 18.62 7.72
CA ARG A 566 15.62 18.62 8.62
C ARG A 566 14.87 17.30 8.59
N ILE A 567 14.15 17.06 9.68
CA ILE A 567 13.02 16.15 9.71
C ILE A 567 11.78 17.03 9.45
N PHE A 568 11.07 16.77 8.36
CA PHE A 568 9.92 17.60 7.94
C PHE A 568 8.58 16.96 8.27
N ASN A 569 8.54 15.64 8.50
CA ASN A 569 7.36 14.97 9.03
C ASN A 569 7.78 13.83 9.97
N ALA A 570 7.12 13.68 11.11
CA ALA A 570 7.40 12.60 12.04
C ALA A 570 6.17 12.14 12.84
N TRP A 571 6.11 10.84 13.08
CA TRP A 571 5.23 10.23 14.06
C TRP A 571 6.11 9.63 15.13
N SER A 572 6.06 10.20 16.32
CA SER A 572 7.06 9.93 17.34
C SER A 572 6.80 8.58 18.01
N ASP A 573 5.54 8.17 18.15
CA ASP A 573 5.16 6.97 18.90
C ASP A 573 3.80 6.41 18.41
N GLU A 574 3.85 5.47 17.48
CA GLU A 574 2.67 4.83 16.88
C GLU A 574 2.51 3.38 17.37
N PRO A 575 1.28 2.92 17.64
CA PRO A 575 1.05 1.52 17.98
C PRO A 575 1.28 0.68 16.73
N TRP A 576 2.03 -0.42 16.91
CA TRP A 576 2.40 -1.32 15.83
C TRP A 576 2.43 -2.75 16.34
N THR A 577 2.32 -3.72 15.42
CA THR A 577 2.47 -5.13 15.77
C THR A 577 3.65 -5.72 14.99
N VAL A 578 4.66 -6.21 15.69
CA VAL A 578 5.77 -7.00 15.10
C VAL A 578 5.78 -8.34 15.79
N ASP A 579 5.78 -9.43 15.01
CA ASP A 579 5.80 -10.80 15.53
C ASP A 579 4.68 -11.13 16.54
N GLY A 580 3.52 -10.49 16.40
CA GLY A 580 2.39 -10.64 17.33
C GLY A 580 2.55 -9.87 18.64
N ALA A 581 3.69 -9.21 18.85
CA ALA A 581 3.94 -8.33 19.99
C ALA A 581 3.52 -6.90 19.65
N ALA A 582 2.79 -6.26 20.58
CA ALA A 582 2.55 -4.83 20.53
C ALA A 582 3.88 -4.10 20.74
N VAL A 583 4.35 -3.43 19.69
CA VAL A 583 5.53 -2.58 19.73
C VAL A 583 5.15 -1.14 19.43
N ARG A 584 6.08 -0.24 19.70
CA ARG A 584 5.93 1.18 19.42
C ARG A 584 6.97 1.57 18.38
N VAL A 585 6.50 2.13 17.26
CA VAL A 585 7.37 2.56 16.16
C VAL A 585 7.38 4.08 16.08
N SER A 586 8.45 4.61 15.50
CA SER A 586 8.50 5.96 14.99
C SER A 586 8.53 5.91 13.46
N MET A 587 8.05 6.97 12.82
CA MET A 587 8.11 7.16 11.38
C MET A 587 8.70 8.52 11.12
N VAL A 588 9.71 8.60 10.26
CA VAL A 588 10.55 9.80 10.13
C VAL A 588 10.77 10.11 8.66
N CYS A 589 10.33 11.30 8.23
CA CYS A 589 10.54 11.84 6.90
C CYS A 589 11.52 13.02 6.96
N PHE A 590 12.58 12.95 6.16
CA PHE A 590 13.68 13.92 6.20
C PHE A 590 14.22 14.27 4.80
N ASP A 591 14.80 15.46 4.70
CA ASP A 591 15.43 16.00 3.50
C ASP A 591 16.63 16.91 3.86
N ALA A 592 17.38 17.34 2.85
CA ALA A 592 18.53 18.23 3.03
C ALA A 592 18.15 19.73 3.12
N HIS A 593 16.86 20.06 3.26
CA HIS A 593 16.42 21.45 3.41
C HIS A 593 16.45 21.90 4.87
N VAL A 594 16.32 23.21 5.08
CA VAL A 594 16.15 23.80 6.42
C VAL A 594 14.72 24.34 6.53
N GLY A 595 14.08 24.14 7.68
CA GLY A 595 12.77 24.70 7.96
C GLY A 595 11.96 23.88 8.96
N GLY A 596 10.69 24.26 9.10
CA GLY A 596 9.72 23.59 9.96
C GLY A 596 9.32 22.19 9.49
N GLY A 597 8.55 21.54 10.34
CA GLY A 597 8.02 20.21 10.10
C GLY A 597 6.74 19.95 10.89
N ILE A 598 6.14 18.80 10.65
CA ILE A 598 4.95 18.31 11.36
C ILE A 598 5.36 17.12 12.24
N VAL A 599 5.04 17.16 13.52
CA VAL A 599 5.24 16.03 14.44
C VAL A 599 3.95 15.69 15.16
N ASP A 600 3.52 14.44 15.08
CA ASP A 600 2.27 13.95 15.69
C ASP A 600 1.06 14.85 15.33
N GLY A 601 1.00 15.29 14.07
CA GLY A 601 -0.05 16.17 13.53
C GLY A 601 0.08 17.65 13.90
N ARG A 602 1.17 18.08 14.55
CA ARG A 602 1.39 19.48 14.97
C ARG A 602 2.50 20.15 14.18
N ASN A 603 2.23 21.33 13.64
CA ASN A 603 3.24 22.18 12.99
C ASN A 603 4.22 22.72 14.04
N VAL A 604 5.52 22.59 13.76
CA VAL A 604 6.60 23.08 14.62
C VAL A 604 7.71 23.73 13.79
N GLU A 605 8.42 24.68 14.40
CA GLU A 605 9.52 25.40 13.74
C GLU A 605 10.72 24.48 13.43
N ARG A 606 10.95 23.47 14.27
CA ARG A 606 11.96 22.43 14.06
C ARG A 606 11.60 21.17 14.82
N ILE A 607 11.91 20.02 14.23
CA ILE A 607 11.85 18.70 14.88
C ILE A 607 13.27 18.33 15.32
N SER A 608 13.48 18.10 16.61
CA SER A 608 14.80 17.72 17.17
C SER A 608 15.09 16.22 16.99
N SER A 609 16.34 15.80 17.25
CA SER A 609 16.81 14.41 17.06
C SER A 609 16.07 13.36 17.91
N ASN A 610 15.35 13.77 18.96
CA ASN A 610 14.46 12.91 19.74
C ASN A 610 13.00 12.90 19.24
N LEU A 611 12.74 13.47 18.06
CA LEU A 611 11.41 13.64 17.47
C LEU A 611 10.45 14.45 18.36
N ALA A 612 10.97 15.43 19.09
CA ALA A 612 10.16 16.38 19.83
C ALA A 612 9.96 17.66 19.01
N GLY A 613 8.76 18.21 19.12
CA GLY A 613 8.42 19.53 18.62
C GLY A 613 8.60 20.57 19.71
N SER A 614 9.80 21.12 19.89
CA SER A 614 10.04 22.13 20.93
C SER A 614 11.09 23.15 20.50
N VAL A 615 10.93 24.38 20.98
CA VAL A 615 11.88 25.50 20.79
C VAL A 615 13.23 25.21 21.46
N THR A 616 13.26 24.33 22.48
CA THR A 616 14.45 24.03 23.27
C THR A 616 14.80 22.55 23.19
N ASP A 617 15.94 22.24 22.55
CA ASP A 617 16.45 20.87 22.48
C ASP A 617 16.99 20.42 23.85
N LEU A 618 16.12 19.81 24.67
CA LEU A 618 16.49 19.24 25.98
C LEU A 618 17.57 18.15 25.86
N THR A 619 17.82 17.63 24.68
CA THR A 619 18.86 16.62 24.49
C THR A 619 20.28 17.20 24.46
N ALA A 620 20.39 18.52 24.37
CA ALA A 620 21.64 19.27 24.55
C ALA A 620 21.85 19.69 26.01
N ALA A 621 20.95 19.30 26.93
CA ALA A 621 21.09 19.61 28.35
C ALA A 621 22.39 19.03 28.91
N SER A 622 23.18 19.90 29.54
CA SER A 622 24.43 19.52 30.21
C SER A 622 24.18 19.23 31.68
N ARG A 623 25.01 18.34 32.27
CA ARG A 623 24.97 18.11 33.72
C ARG A 623 25.40 19.39 34.43
N LEU A 624 24.54 19.89 35.32
CA LEU A 624 24.86 21.02 36.19
C LEU A 624 26.03 20.65 37.10
N LEU A 625 27.00 21.55 37.27
CA LEU A 625 28.20 21.30 38.08
C LEU A 625 27.83 21.02 39.54
N GLU A 626 26.76 21.66 40.01
CA GLU A 626 26.17 21.50 41.35
C GLU A 626 25.69 20.06 41.60
N ASN A 627 25.43 19.27 40.56
CA ASN A 627 24.90 17.90 40.67
C ASN A 627 25.98 16.81 40.64
N VAL A 628 27.27 17.16 40.51
CA VAL A 628 28.35 16.16 40.29
C VAL A 628 28.44 15.14 41.43
N GLU A 629 28.18 15.56 42.67
CA GLU A 629 28.22 14.70 43.87
C GLU A 629 26.86 14.46 44.53
N VAL A 630 25.80 15.10 44.01
CA VAL A 630 24.45 15.03 44.60
C VAL A 630 23.58 13.98 43.90
N ALA A 631 23.69 13.88 42.57
CA ALA A 631 22.87 12.98 41.77
C ALA A 631 23.77 12.20 40.81
N PHE A 632 23.85 10.89 41.00
CA PHE A 632 24.64 9.97 40.17
C PHE A 632 23.80 8.75 39.76
N GLN A 633 24.20 8.08 38.68
CA GLN A 633 23.57 6.83 38.27
C GLN A 633 23.96 5.73 39.25
N GLY A 634 22.96 5.09 39.87
CA GLY A 634 23.18 3.95 40.77
C GLY A 634 23.73 2.71 40.06
N ILE A 635 24.02 1.66 40.84
CA ILE A 635 24.57 0.40 40.33
C ILE A 635 23.56 -0.28 39.39
N ILE A 636 24.00 -0.64 38.18
CA ILE A 636 23.21 -1.40 37.20
C ILE A 636 23.82 -2.79 37.04
N PRO A 637 23.24 -3.85 37.65
CA PRO A 637 23.72 -5.21 37.44
C PRO A 637 23.39 -5.69 36.02
N ILE A 638 24.42 -6.15 35.29
CA ILE A 638 24.30 -6.65 33.89
C ILE A 638 24.24 -8.20 33.86
N GLY A 639 24.12 -8.86 35.01
CA GLY A 639 24.04 -10.32 35.15
C GLY A 639 23.13 -10.75 36.31
N PRO A 640 23.00 -12.07 36.57
CA PRO A 640 22.14 -12.62 37.64
C PRO A 640 22.79 -12.45 39.02
N PHE A 641 23.18 -11.22 39.35
CA PHE A 641 23.79 -10.84 40.63
C PHE A 641 22.76 -10.54 41.71
N ILE A 642 21.47 -10.53 41.35
CA ILE A 642 20.36 -10.38 42.28
C ILE A 642 19.80 -11.77 42.58
N VAL A 643 19.73 -12.10 43.87
CA VAL A 643 19.16 -13.35 44.38
C VAL A 643 17.99 -13.02 45.32
N SER A 644 17.10 -13.99 45.56
CA SER A 644 16.03 -13.84 46.55
C SER A 644 16.60 -13.74 47.98
N GLY A 645 15.84 -13.17 48.92
CA GLY A 645 16.28 -13.09 50.31
C GLY A 645 16.47 -14.46 50.95
N ASP A 646 15.70 -15.48 50.58
CA ASP A 646 15.89 -16.84 51.07
C ASP A 646 17.25 -17.40 50.66
N THR A 647 17.59 -17.29 49.37
CA THR A 647 18.91 -17.68 48.86
C THR A 647 20.02 -16.86 49.51
N ALA A 648 19.82 -15.56 49.70
CA ALA A 648 20.80 -14.72 50.38
C ALA A 648 21.04 -15.14 51.84
N ARG A 649 19.97 -15.44 52.60
CA ARG A 649 20.04 -15.91 53.99
C ARG A 649 20.71 -17.27 54.11
N GLU A 650 20.40 -18.19 53.20
CA GLU A 650 21.05 -19.49 53.10
C GLU A 650 22.56 -19.35 52.85
N TRP A 651 22.92 -18.50 51.88
CA TRP A 651 24.33 -18.26 51.54
C TRP A 651 25.09 -17.61 52.68
N VAL A 652 24.53 -16.60 53.34
CA VAL A 652 25.17 -15.93 54.49
C VAL A 652 25.35 -16.89 55.68
N SER A 653 24.45 -17.87 55.84
CA SER A 653 24.54 -18.89 56.90
C SER A 653 25.53 -20.01 56.56
N SER A 654 26.00 -20.10 55.32
CA SER A 654 26.99 -21.09 54.90
C SER A 654 28.40 -20.73 55.41
N PRO A 655 29.18 -21.71 55.91
CA PRO A 655 30.41 -21.44 56.68
C PRO A 655 31.52 -20.77 55.86
N ILE A 656 31.77 -21.21 54.62
CA ILE A 656 32.77 -20.64 53.72
C ILE A 656 32.33 -20.76 52.26
N ASN A 657 32.74 -19.80 51.44
CA ASN A 657 32.62 -19.81 50.00
C ASN A 657 33.84 -20.49 49.33
N PRO A 658 33.82 -20.72 48.02
CA PRO A 658 34.95 -21.35 47.31
C PRO A 658 36.31 -20.64 47.45
N ASN A 659 36.31 -19.38 47.89
CA ASN A 659 37.52 -18.60 48.15
C ASN A 659 37.95 -18.63 49.63
N GLY A 660 37.37 -19.50 50.46
CA GLY A 660 37.73 -19.65 51.87
C GLY A 660 37.24 -18.52 52.78
N HIS A 661 36.23 -17.76 52.35
CA HIS A 661 35.69 -16.63 53.11
C HIS A 661 34.19 -16.78 53.38
N GLY A 662 33.68 -16.20 54.46
CA GLY A 662 32.23 -16.13 54.70
C GLY A 662 31.51 -15.33 53.59
N ASN A 663 30.34 -15.81 53.17
CA ASN A 663 29.55 -15.18 52.11
C ASN A 663 29.04 -13.77 52.47
N SER A 664 28.98 -13.42 53.76
CA SER A 664 28.64 -12.08 54.25
C SER A 664 29.59 -10.97 53.77
N ARG A 665 30.74 -11.32 53.19
CA ARG A 665 31.65 -10.37 52.55
C ARG A 665 31.18 -9.90 51.17
N VAL A 666 30.44 -10.73 50.45
CA VAL A 666 30.08 -10.50 49.03
C VAL A 666 28.57 -10.39 48.80
N VAL A 667 27.76 -10.99 49.67
CA VAL A 667 26.30 -10.82 49.66
C VAL A 667 25.96 -9.51 50.37
N ARG A 668 25.33 -8.58 49.65
CA ARG A 668 24.91 -7.27 50.16
C ARG A 668 23.44 -7.00 49.81
N PRO A 669 22.70 -6.28 50.67
CA PRO A 669 21.40 -5.76 50.29
C PRO A 669 21.50 -4.89 49.03
N PHE A 670 20.60 -5.08 48.09
CA PHE A 670 20.49 -4.26 46.89
C PHE A 670 19.09 -3.63 46.87
N ILE A 671 19.04 -2.33 46.66
CA ILE A 671 17.80 -1.55 46.62
C ILE A 671 17.82 -0.73 45.34
N ASN A 672 16.77 -0.85 44.54
CA ASN A 672 16.55 -0.03 43.35
C ASN A 672 15.29 0.85 43.52
N GLY A 673 14.98 1.67 42.51
CA GLY A 673 13.85 2.60 42.56
C GLY A 673 12.49 1.91 42.76
N ARG A 674 12.30 0.68 42.29
CA ARG A 674 11.06 -0.10 42.51
C ARG A 674 10.91 -0.52 43.96
N ASP A 675 12.01 -0.89 44.62
CA ASP A 675 12.03 -1.30 46.02
C ASP A 675 11.75 -0.12 46.97
N VAL A 676 12.15 1.10 46.56
CA VAL A 676 11.81 2.34 47.27
C VAL A 676 10.34 2.73 47.08
N ALA A 677 9.80 2.51 45.87
CA ALA A 677 8.42 2.88 45.53
C ALA A 677 7.36 1.87 46.00
N ARG A 678 7.76 0.69 46.48
CA ARG A 678 6.88 -0.40 46.91
C ARG A 678 7.21 -0.86 48.32
N ARG A 679 6.33 -1.67 48.90
CA ARG A 679 6.60 -2.31 50.21
C ARG A 679 7.68 -3.37 50.00
N LEU A 680 8.77 -3.28 50.75
CA LEU A 680 9.86 -4.27 50.72
C LEU A 680 9.28 -5.67 51.05
N GLU A 681 9.47 -6.61 50.13
CA GLU A 681 8.97 -7.99 50.25
C GLU A 681 9.83 -8.83 51.20
N ASP A 682 11.12 -8.51 51.33
CA ASP A 682 12.05 -9.12 52.28
C ASP A 682 12.32 -8.16 53.45
N ARG A 683 11.75 -8.48 54.63
CA ARG A 683 12.05 -7.81 55.90
C ARG A 683 12.76 -8.74 56.86
#